data_AF-A0A2N5FYC7-F1
#
_entry.id   AF-A0A2N5FYC7-F1
#
_cell.length_a   1.000
_cell.length_b   1.000
_cell.length_c   1.000
_cell.angle_alpha   90.00
_cell.angle_beta   90.00
_cell.angle_gamma   90.00
#
_symmetry.space_group_name_H-M   'P 1'
#
loop_
_entity.id
_entity.type
_entity.pdbx_description
1 polymer ?
#
loop_
_entity_poly.entity_id
_entity_poly.type
_entity_poly.pdbx_seq_one_letter_code
_entity_poly.pdbx_strand_id
1 'polypeptide(L)'
;MVPRKIIINIFIVLSVLIIILFHMDFAKARVENNTSHAELLGPKVFQTSALTATSGTDDLGNDYMYFVMHGTPSALAVVDLNTNQTVNVFTLSNSTSAWGLDVDEKDIVWVGGTTDGNVYSYDPNTNEFVDHGDMLTNPKDTAIQDIDVANGKVFGSTAYGGSVFLYDSETEDLNNFGQIMSKKEFAKSLVYDEENDSLYIGVGSKAELVKYGLQTKKKTAFLPSEYQDDKYIRDLKIQDNYLFARMDPSNRLVIFDKNTLEKMDELELNSRTVSNVLEDEIYFSKDNSFYKYNLITKEITDLQVPLLKGTELLSLDFVELNDQEVYPGLTLVGQIDNAGNMFRYNIQTGHYEITMLDLPAQPVTLYTMLADEKKENIFINGYMSGGLAIYNTKDHTSKLFQDISQIESMSLMGDKLYIGAYPNARVLELDLTKPWSATNPREMMRLGNFGQSRSTAITAMPKLNKVFVGTYPETSVGGGALAIYDLKENKYEVYENYIYNQSLVSFVTHNGYVYGGTSIHANYKVNERGARFFRFRPDNPEKSEYIHLPMNASMITSLMVDKNNIIWGMADGTLFSYNPDTKEIKTQQILDLVSGRFHNGKIIEGLDGSIYGTVEGKLFKADPKTLYYEVLKEDGAYDLVQDFKGDLYFRNQADLWMYSLKEPEENQNK
;
A
#
# COMPACT_ATOMS: atom_id res chain seq x y z
N MET A 1 23.18 -47.88 -57.47
CA MET A 1 22.27 -46.73 -57.64
C MET A 1 20.99 -47.02 -56.86
N VAL A 2 20.38 -45.98 -56.25
CA VAL A 2 19.34 -45.97 -55.17
C VAL A 2 19.95 -46.15 -53.75
N PRO A 3 19.73 -45.20 -52.81
CA PRO A 3 20.46 -43.93 -52.88
C PRO A 3 21.15 -43.54 -51.56
N ARG A 4 22.20 -42.73 -51.70
CA ARG A 4 23.02 -42.06 -50.69
C ARG A 4 22.27 -40.97 -49.87
N LYS A 5 20.94 -41.08 -49.69
CA LYS A 5 20.09 -40.04 -49.06
C LYS A 5 19.58 -40.36 -47.64
N ILE A 6 19.84 -41.56 -47.10
CA ILE A 6 19.33 -41.93 -45.77
C ILE A 6 20.38 -41.73 -44.66
N ILE A 7 21.68 -41.75 -44.98
CA ILE A 7 22.75 -41.60 -43.98
C ILE A 7 23.00 -40.11 -43.61
N ILE A 8 22.68 -39.17 -44.49
CA ILE A 8 22.86 -37.73 -44.23
C ILE A 8 21.74 -37.15 -43.35
N ASN A 9 20.51 -37.67 -43.44
CA ASN A 9 19.40 -37.18 -42.62
C ASN A 9 19.48 -37.63 -41.15
N ILE A 10 20.05 -38.80 -40.86
CA ILE A 10 20.24 -39.24 -39.47
C ILE A 10 21.32 -38.41 -38.76
N PHE A 11 22.39 -38.03 -39.47
CA PHE A 11 23.45 -37.18 -38.90
C PHE A 11 22.99 -35.73 -38.63
N ILE A 12 22.13 -35.16 -39.50
CA ILE A 12 21.58 -33.81 -39.30
C ILE A 12 20.56 -33.78 -38.17
N VAL A 13 19.71 -34.82 -38.03
CA VAL A 13 18.75 -34.90 -36.92
C VAL A 13 19.45 -35.14 -35.58
N LEU A 14 20.52 -35.94 -35.53
CA LEU A 14 21.29 -36.14 -34.30
C LEU A 14 22.08 -34.88 -33.88
N SER A 15 22.62 -34.12 -34.83
CA SER A 15 23.35 -32.89 -34.53
C SER A 15 22.42 -31.74 -34.13
N VAL A 16 21.20 -31.67 -34.68
CA VAL A 16 20.16 -30.74 -34.22
C VAL A 16 19.64 -31.11 -32.83
N LEU A 17 19.45 -32.40 -32.52
CA LEU A 17 19.06 -32.83 -31.17
C LEU A 17 20.16 -32.55 -30.13
N ILE A 18 21.43 -32.77 -30.49
CA ILE A 18 22.58 -32.46 -29.62
C ILE A 18 22.70 -30.95 -29.41
N ILE A 19 22.50 -30.10 -30.43
CA ILE A 19 22.51 -28.63 -30.28
C ILE A 19 21.33 -28.15 -29.40
N ILE A 20 20.15 -28.77 -29.51
CA ILE A 20 18.97 -28.45 -28.68
C ILE A 20 19.17 -28.92 -27.24
N LEU A 21 19.76 -30.10 -27.00
CA LEU A 21 20.10 -30.59 -25.66
C LEU A 21 21.20 -29.75 -25.01
N PHE A 22 22.24 -29.34 -25.75
CA PHE A 22 23.24 -28.39 -25.24
C PHE A 22 22.64 -27.00 -24.99
N HIS A 23 21.73 -26.49 -25.83
CA HIS A 23 21.06 -25.21 -25.56
C HIS A 23 20.12 -25.27 -24.36
N MET A 24 19.45 -26.40 -24.12
CA MET A 24 18.59 -26.60 -22.95
C MET A 24 19.41 -26.73 -21.67
N ASP A 25 20.54 -27.44 -21.68
CA ASP A 25 21.44 -27.52 -20.51
C ASP A 25 22.15 -26.18 -20.25
N PHE A 26 22.53 -25.42 -21.28
CA PHE A 26 23.07 -24.06 -21.11
C PHE A 26 22.00 -23.07 -20.61
N ALA A 27 20.75 -23.20 -21.05
CA ALA A 27 19.65 -22.35 -20.57
C ALA A 27 19.25 -22.71 -19.12
N LYS A 28 19.20 -23.99 -18.77
CA LYS A 28 18.98 -24.45 -17.38
C LYS A 28 20.12 -24.03 -16.45
N ALA A 29 21.38 -24.21 -16.87
CA ALA A 29 22.55 -23.78 -16.10
C ALA A 29 22.63 -22.25 -15.95
N ARG A 30 22.16 -21.46 -16.94
CA ARG A 30 22.06 -20.00 -16.83
C ARG A 30 20.98 -19.55 -15.86
N VAL A 31 19.83 -20.25 -15.84
CA VAL A 31 18.72 -19.94 -14.93
C VAL A 31 19.06 -20.38 -13.50
N GLU A 32 19.77 -21.50 -13.32
CA GLU A 32 20.26 -21.95 -12.00
C GLU A 32 21.43 -21.10 -11.46
N ASN A 33 22.25 -20.46 -12.31
CA ASN A 33 23.34 -19.58 -11.85
C ASN A 33 22.88 -18.17 -11.44
N ASN A 34 21.74 -17.67 -11.92
CA ASN A 34 21.31 -16.29 -11.66
C ASN A 34 20.72 -16.04 -10.26
N THR A 35 20.32 -17.08 -9.54
CA THR A 35 19.89 -16.96 -8.13
C THR A 35 21.06 -16.85 -7.15
N SER A 36 22.29 -17.21 -7.56
CA SER A 36 23.47 -17.22 -6.69
C SER A 36 24.02 -15.83 -6.33
N HIS A 37 23.64 -14.80 -7.09
CA HIS A 37 24.15 -13.43 -6.91
C HIS A 37 23.28 -12.55 -6.00
N ALA A 38 22.03 -12.95 -5.74
CA ALA A 38 21.07 -12.15 -5.00
C ALA A 38 20.92 -12.63 -3.55
N GLU A 39 21.19 -11.74 -2.58
CA GLU A 39 21.05 -11.97 -1.15
C GLU A 39 19.84 -11.19 -0.59
N LEU A 40 18.98 -11.87 0.16
CA LEU A 40 17.88 -11.25 0.89
C LEU A 40 18.42 -10.61 2.18
N LEU A 41 18.29 -9.30 2.30
CA LEU A 41 18.67 -8.56 3.51
C LEU A 41 17.47 -8.36 4.45
N GLY A 42 16.26 -8.67 4.00
CA GLY A 42 15.03 -8.52 4.77
C GLY A 42 14.54 -7.07 4.85
N PRO A 43 13.50 -6.82 5.66
CA PRO A 43 12.88 -5.51 5.75
C PRO A 43 13.79 -4.49 6.44
N LYS A 44 13.56 -3.22 6.09
CA LYS A 44 14.30 -2.07 6.66
C LYS A 44 13.38 -1.02 7.26
N VAL A 45 12.14 -0.94 6.79
CA VAL A 45 11.14 0.03 7.25
C VAL A 45 10.01 -0.69 7.95
N PHE A 46 9.66 -0.20 9.14
CA PHE A 46 8.58 -0.74 9.96
C PHE A 46 7.67 0.40 10.44
N GLN A 47 6.36 0.16 10.46
CA GLN A 47 5.36 1.12 10.95
C GLN A 47 4.30 0.44 11.81
N THR A 48 3.82 1.19 12.81
CA THR A 48 2.66 0.80 13.59
C THR A 48 1.41 1.37 12.94
N SER A 49 0.51 0.50 12.49
CA SER A 49 -0.77 0.90 11.90
C SER A 49 -1.82 -0.18 12.11
N ALA A 50 -2.73 0.03 13.06
CA ALA A 50 -3.86 -0.85 13.32
C ALA A 50 -5.02 -0.55 12.37
N LEU A 51 -5.57 -1.54 11.68
CA LEU A 51 -6.61 -1.35 10.66
C LEU A 51 -8.03 -1.57 11.18
N THR A 52 -8.17 -2.56 12.05
CA THR A 52 -9.43 -2.95 12.68
C THR A 52 -9.11 -3.67 13.97
N ALA A 53 -10.08 -3.69 14.87
CA ALA A 53 -9.99 -4.40 16.12
C ALA A 53 -11.34 -4.94 16.55
N THR A 54 -11.31 -5.96 17.40
CA THR A 54 -12.46 -6.52 18.10
C THR A 54 -12.00 -7.01 19.47
N SER A 55 -12.93 -7.25 20.39
CA SER A 55 -12.64 -7.78 21.71
C SER A 55 -13.22 -9.17 21.91
N GLY A 56 -12.58 -9.95 22.78
CA GLY A 56 -13.02 -11.27 23.21
C GLY A 56 -12.37 -11.64 24.54
N THR A 57 -12.79 -12.74 25.13
CA THR A 57 -12.38 -13.14 26.49
C THR A 57 -11.77 -14.54 26.47
N ASP A 58 -10.95 -14.91 27.44
CA ASP A 58 -10.61 -16.34 27.63
C ASP A 58 -11.51 -17.00 28.70
N ASP A 59 -11.43 -18.33 28.82
CA ASP A 59 -12.16 -19.14 29.81
C ASP A 59 -11.82 -18.75 31.26
N LEU A 60 -10.72 -18.00 31.47
CA LEU A 60 -10.29 -17.50 32.77
C LEU A 60 -10.85 -16.10 33.08
N GLY A 61 -11.55 -15.47 32.13
CA GLY A 61 -12.13 -14.14 32.27
C GLY A 61 -11.14 -12.99 31.99
N ASN A 62 -10.03 -13.23 31.29
CA ASN A 62 -9.17 -12.15 30.84
C ASN A 62 -9.71 -11.58 29.52
N ASP A 63 -10.04 -10.29 29.50
CA ASP A 63 -10.43 -9.62 28.26
C ASP A 63 -9.21 -9.23 27.42
N TYR A 64 -9.31 -9.48 26.12
CA TYR A 64 -8.34 -9.10 25.12
C TYR A 64 -8.96 -8.16 24.07
N MET A 65 -8.08 -7.40 23.43
CA MET A 65 -8.38 -6.68 22.21
C MET A 65 -7.43 -7.15 21.12
N TYR A 66 -8.00 -7.59 20.02
CA TYR A 66 -7.30 -8.15 18.88
C TYR A 66 -7.20 -7.09 17.80
N PHE A 67 -5.98 -6.78 17.37
CA PHE A 67 -5.73 -5.78 16.34
C PHE A 67 -5.17 -6.44 15.09
N VAL A 68 -5.77 -6.14 13.94
CA VAL A 68 -5.13 -6.40 12.66
C VAL A 68 -4.16 -5.27 12.35
N MET A 69 -2.87 -5.60 12.27
CA MET A 69 -1.79 -4.68 11.95
C MET A 69 -1.49 -4.69 10.45
N HIS A 70 -1.46 -3.51 9.83
CA HIS A 70 -1.06 -3.36 8.43
C HIS A 70 0.44 -3.57 8.25
N GLY A 71 0.81 -4.47 7.34
CA GLY A 71 2.20 -4.76 7.01
C GLY A 71 2.31 -5.73 5.84
N THR A 72 3.51 -5.93 5.33
CA THR A 72 3.79 -6.90 4.28
C THR A 72 4.87 -7.89 4.77
N PRO A 73 4.50 -9.01 5.41
CA PRO A 73 3.14 -9.48 5.70
C PRO A 73 2.43 -8.73 6.85
N SER A 74 1.11 -8.87 6.93
CA SER A 74 0.24 -8.32 7.98
C SER A 74 0.34 -9.19 9.25
N ALA A 75 -0.20 -8.71 10.37
CA ALA A 75 -0.17 -9.45 11.63
C ALA A 75 -1.45 -9.27 12.46
N LEU A 76 -1.74 -10.25 13.32
CA LEU A 76 -2.70 -10.16 14.41
C LEU A 76 -1.91 -9.87 15.71
N ALA A 77 -2.20 -8.75 16.38
CA ALA A 77 -1.66 -8.42 17.70
C ALA A 77 -2.73 -8.64 18.77
N VAL A 78 -2.37 -9.33 19.85
CA VAL A 78 -3.25 -9.62 20.99
C VAL A 78 -2.84 -8.72 22.15
N VAL A 79 -3.74 -7.85 22.60
CA VAL A 79 -3.51 -6.93 23.71
C VAL A 79 -4.39 -7.33 24.89
N ASP A 80 -3.78 -7.54 26.05
CA ASP A 80 -4.50 -7.72 27.31
C ASP A 80 -5.08 -6.37 27.75
N LEU A 81 -6.40 -6.29 27.89
CA LEU A 81 -7.11 -5.06 28.25
C LEU A 81 -6.94 -4.67 29.72
N ASN A 82 -6.56 -5.60 30.59
CA ASN A 82 -6.31 -5.30 32.00
C ASN A 82 -4.93 -4.67 32.21
N THR A 83 -3.94 -5.04 31.40
CA THR A 83 -2.55 -4.57 31.54
C THR A 83 -2.11 -3.58 30.44
N ASN A 84 -2.87 -3.46 29.36
CA ASN A 84 -2.53 -2.73 28.13
C ASN A 84 -1.27 -3.26 27.42
N GLN A 85 -0.84 -4.48 27.71
CA GLN A 85 0.35 -5.08 27.12
C GLN A 85 -0.01 -5.95 25.91
N THR A 86 0.77 -5.85 24.83
CA THR A 86 0.73 -6.84 23.76
C THR A 86 1.31 -8.16 24.27
N VAL A 87 0.48 -9.19 24.35
CA VAL A 87 0.85 -10.52 24.87
C VAL A 87 1.25 -11.49 23.76
N ASN A 88 0.73 -11.32 22.55
CA ASN A 88 1.08 -12.13 21.38
C ASN A 88 1.03 -11.34 20.07
N VAL A 89 1.80 -11.79 19.08
CA VAL A 89 1.79 -11.27 17.70
C VAL A 89 1.94 -12.43 16.72
N PHE A 90 0.97 -12.61 15.82
CA PHE A 90 0.98 -13.67 14.82
C PHE A 90 1.07 -13.09 13.41
N THR A 91 1.99 -13.60 12.61
CA THR A 91 2.14 -13.17 11.21
C THR A 91 1.10 -13.83 10.32
N LEU A 92 0.39 -13.02 9.53
CA LEU A 92 -0.52 -13.47 8.48
C LEU A 92 0.29 -13.71 7.19
N SER A 93 1.02 -14.83 7.13
CA SER A 93 2.11 -15.06 6.15
C SER A 93 1.72 -14.90 4.68
N ASN A 94 0.45 -15.15 4.33
CA ASN A 94 -0.08 -15.07 2.97
C ASN A 94 -0.95 -13.81 2.76
N SER A 95 -0.71 -12.77 3.57
CA SER A 95 -1.55 -11.58 3.60
C SER A 95 -0.74 -10.30 3.76
N THR A 96 -1.05 -9.28 2.96
CA THR A 96 -0.39 -7.96 3.01
C THR A 96 -1.23 -6.89 3.72
N SER A 97 -2.42 -7.26 4.16
CA SER A 97 -3.38 -6.47 4.93
C SER A 97 -4.54 -7.39 5.32
N ALA A 98 -5.32 -7.06 6.33
CA ALA A 98 -6.60 -7.71 6.56
C ALA A 98 -7.64 -6.68 7.03
N TRP A 99 -8.92 -7.00 6.83
CA TRP A 99 -10.03 -6.11 7.21
C TRP A 99 -11.16 -6.85 7.90
N GLY A 100 -11.44 -8.09 7.50
CA GLY A 100 -12.37 -8.97 8.19
C GLY A 100 -11.73 -9.51 9.47
N LEU A 101 -12.39 -9.26 10.59
CA LEU A 101 -11.98 -9.69 11.92
C LEU A 101 -13.25 -9.88 12.74
N ASP A 102 -13.41 -11.05 13.33
CA ASP A 102 -14.57 -11.37 14.17
C ASP A 102 -14.19 -12.40 15.25
N VAL A 103 -15.00 -12.51 16.31
CA VAL A 103 -14.81 -13.45 17.42
C VAL A 103 -16.06 -14.29 17.57
N ASP A 104 -15.91 -15.62 17.53
CA ASP A 104 -17.05 -16.52 17.67
C ASP A 104 -17.47 -16.75 19.13
N GLU A 105 -18.56 -17.49 19.31
CA GLU A 105 -19.12 -17.78 20.64
C GLU A 105 -18.23 -18.65 21.55
N LYS A 106 -17.10 -19.16 21.04
CA LYS A 106 -16.07 -19.88 21.79
C LYS A 106 -14.81 -19.01 22.01
N ASP A 107 -14.93 -17.71 21.77
CA ASP A 107 -13.86 -16.72 21.83
C ASP A 107 -12.69 -16.97 20.85
N ILE A 108 -12.92 -17.77 19.81
CA ILE A 108 -11.93 -17.96 18.74
C ILE A 108 -11.98 -16.74 17.83
N VAL A 109 -10.83 -16.12 17.62
CA VAL A 109 -10.66 -14.96 16.74
C VAL A 109 -10.45 -15.46 15.32
N TRP A 110 -11.18 -14.91 14.37
CA TRP A 110 -11.06 -15.22 12.96
C TRP A 110 -10.59 -13.99 12.18
N VAL A 111 -9.74 -14.20 11.15
CA VAL A 111 -9.20 -13.10 10.32
C VAL A 111 -9.30 -13.44 8.85
N GLY A 112 -9.84 -12.52 8.05
CA GLY A 112 -9.87 -12.60 6.58
C GLY A 112 -8.73 -11.81 5.93
N GLY A 113 -7.81 -12.52 5.30
CA GLY A 113 -6.62 -11.97 4.64
C GLY A 113 -6.86 -11.33 3.26
N THR A 114 -5.80 -10.73 2.73
CA THR A 114 -5.76 -10.15 1.38
C THR A 114 -4.67 -10.79 0.53
N THR A 115 -4.61 -10.46 -0.75
CA THR A 115 -3.74 -11.06 -1.78
C THR A 115 -4.17 -12.48 -2.14
N ASP A 116 -3.98 -13.42 -1.22
CA ASP A 116 -4.31 -14.84 -1.40
C ASP A 116 -5.61 -15.22 -0.66
N GLY A 117 -6.24 -14.27 0.05
CA GLY A 117 -7.55 -14.42 0.69
C GLY A 117 -7.65 -15.61 1.66
N ASN A 118 -6.56 -15.85 2.38
CA ASN A 118 -6.52 -16.85 3.44
C ASN A 118 -7.42 -16.47 4.63
N VAL A 119 -7.96 -17.48 5.30
CA VAL A 119 -8.62 -17.33 6.61
C VAL A 119 -7.70 -17.85 7.70
N TYR A 120 -7.62 -17.13 8.81
CA TYR A 120 -6.84 -17.48 9.98
C TYR A 120 -7.73 -17.61 11.21
N SER A 121 -7.34 -18.44 12.18
CA SER A 121 -7.95 -18.46 13.50
C SER A 121 -6.92 -18.37 14.63
N TYR A 122 -7.32 -17.80 15.76
CA TYR A 122 -6.57 -17.77 17.01
C TYR A 122 -7.46 -18.18 18.17
N ASP A 123 -7.04 -19.18 18.94
CA ASP A 123 -7.70 -19.58 20.18
C ASP A 123 -6.91 -19.04 21.39
N PRO A 124 -7.46 -18.10 22.18
CA PRO A 124 -6.79 -17.53 23.34
C PRO A 124 -6.61 -18.53 24.48
N ASN A 125 -7.42 -19.59 24.56
CA ASN A 125 -7.38 -20.59 25.62
C ASN A 125 -6.25 -21.61 25.42
N THR A 126 -5.96 -21.96 24.17
CA THR A 126 -4.89 -22.90 23.81
C THR A 126 -3.62 -22.19 23.30
N ASN A 127 -3.73 -20.89 22.99
CA ASN A 127 -2.72 -20.09 22.33
C ASN A 127 -2.29 -20.66 20.96
N GLU A 128 -3.24 -21.28 20.24
CA GLU A 128 -3.03 -21.86 18.92
C GLU A 128 -3.44 -20.86 17.82
N PHE A 129 -2.56 -20.67 16.84
CA PHE A 129 -2.80 -19.83 15.66
C PHE A 129 -2.69 -20.67 14.39
N VAL A 130 -3.75 -20.67 13.56
CA VAL A 130 -3.89 -21.56 12.40
C VAL A 130 -4.17 -20.75 11.12
N ASP A 131 -3.50 -21.10 10.02
CA ASP A 131 -3.82 -20.64 8.66
C ASP A 131 -4.63 -21.75 7.97
N HIS A 132 -5.90 -21.47 7.68
CA HIS A 132 -6.85 -22.41 7.05
C HIS A 132 -6.76 -22.43 5.52
N GLY A 133 -5.85 -21.64 4.94
CA GLY A 133 -5.63 -21.57 3.50
C GLY A 133 -6.58 -20.60 2.78
N ASP A 134 -6.42 -20.54 1.45
CA ASP A 134 -7.11 -19.63 0.52
C ASP A 134 -8.60 -20.00 0.36
N MET A 135 -9.49 -19.02 0.56
CA MET A 135 -10.94 -19.16 0.40
C MET A 135 -11.49 -18.59 -0.91
N LEU A 136 -10.66 -17.95 -1.73
CA LEU A 136 -11.03 -17.28 -2.98
C LEU A 136 -11.08 -18.26 -4.14
N THR A 137 -12.29 -18.60 -4.60
CA THR A 137 -12.46 -19.47 -5.78
C THR A 137 -12.63 -18.70 -7.09
N ASN A 138 -12.95 -17.40 -7.02
CA ASN A 138 -13.16 -16.57 -8.19
C ASN A 138 -11.84 -15.85 -8.53
N PRO A 139 -11.28 -16.04 -9.74
CA PRO A 139 -9.95 -15.49 -10.10
C PRO A 139 -9.90 -13.96 -10.20
N LYS A 140 -11.03 -13.26 -10.06
CA LYS A 140 -11.08 -11.80 -9.93
C LYS A 140 -10.98 -11.32 -8.48
N ASP A 141 -11.20 -12.21 -7.52
CA ASP A 141 -11.06 -11.90 -6.12
C ASP A 141 -9.58 -11.91 -5.73
N THR A 142 -9.23 -10.97 -4.86
CA THR A 142 -7.87 -10.69 -4.38
C THR A 142 -7.87 -10.33 -2.88
N ALA A 143 -9.05 -10.28 -2.25
CA ALA A 143 -9.20 -9.87 -0.87
C ALA A 143 -10.52 -10.34 -0.28
N ILE A 144 -10.45 -10.79 0.98
CA ILE A 144 -11.61 -10.85 1.86
C ILE A 144 -11.85 -9.44 2.40
N GLN A 145 -13.07 -8.91 2.21
CA GLN A 145 -13.47 -7.57 2.64
C GLN A 145 -13.99 -7.53 4.06
N ASP A 146 -14.71 -8.59 4.45
CA ASP A 146 -15.39 -8.72 5.72
C ASP A 146 -15.67 -10.19 6.02
N ILE A 147 -15.76 -10.52 7.31
CA ILE A 147 -16.16 -11.84 7.80
C ILE A 147 -17.18 -11.69 8.92
N ASP A 148 -18.00 -12.71 9.11
CA ASP A 148 -18.92 -12.86 10.24
C ASP A 148 -18.95 -14.35 10.59
N VAL A 149 -18.87 -14.68 11.88
CA VAL A 149 -18.67 -16.06 12.35
C VAL A 149 -19.75 -16.46 13.34
N ALA A 150 -20.30 -17.66 13.16
CA ALA A 150 -21.23 -18.27 14.11
C ALA A 150 -21.15 -19.79 14.07
N ASN A 151 -21.01 -20.45 15.23
CA ASN A 151 -21.04 -21.91 15.35
C ASN A 151 -20.01 -22.62 14.44
N GLY A 152 -18.77 -22.11 14.39
CA GLY A 152 -17.70 -22.64 13.52
C GLY A 152 -17.94 -22.40 12.01
N LYS A 153 -18.92 -21.58 11.64
CA LYS A 153 -19.17 -21.19 10.25
C LYS A 153 -18.64 -19.79 10.00
N VAL A 154 -17.64 -19.69 9.15
CA VAL A 154 -17.03 -18.42 8.74
C VAL A 154 -17.63 -17.99 7.42
N PHE A 155 -18.47 -16.96 7.45
CA PHE A 155 -18.96 -16.31 6.24
C PHE A 155 -17.99 -15.21 5.83
N GLY A 156 -17.63 -15.16 4.54
CA GLY A 156 -16.71 -14.14 4.03
C GLY A 156 -17.20 -13.48 2.76
N SER A 157 -16.91 -12.20 2.60
CA SER A 157 -17.20 -11.40 1.40
C SER A 157 -15.91 -10.95 0.73
N THR A 158 -15.95 -10.70 -0.59
CA THR A 158 -14.72 -10.51 -1.37
C THR A 158 -14.74 -9.30 -2.32
N ALA A 159 -13.53 -8.92 -2.77
CA ALA A 159 -13.30 -8.02 -3.90
C ALA A 159 -12.14 -8.54 -4.76
N TYR A 160 -12.09 -8.34 -6.09
CA TYR A 160 -12.95 -7.51 -6.95
C TYR A 160 -14.00 -8.31 -7.75
N GLY A 161 -14.20 -9.57 -7.42
CA GLY A 161 -15.26 -10.43 -7.95
C GLY A 161 -16.61 -10.21 -7.27
N GLY A 162 -16.64 -9.71 -6.03
CA GLY A 162 -17.87 -9.44 -5.28
C GLY A 162 -18.59 -10.72 -4.85
N SER A 163 -17.81 -11.76 -4.54
CA SER A 163 -18.28 -13.09 -4.16
C SER A 163 -18.56 -13.16 -2.65
N VAL A 164 -19.30 -14.20 -2.25
CA VAL A 164 -19.47 -14.57 -0.83
C VAL A 164 -19.26 -16.07 -0.70
N PHE A 165 -18.67 -16.49 0.41
CA PHE A 165 -18.45 -17.90 0.73
C PHE A 165 -18.85 -18.22 2.17
N LEU A 166 -18.94 -19.51 2.46
CA LEU A 166 -19.02 -20.11 3.79
C LEU A 166 -17.89 -21.13 3.90
N TYR A 167 -17.07 -21.03 4.94
CA TYR A 167 -16.12 -22.05 5.36
C TYR A 167 -16.60 -22.66 6.67
N ASP A 168 -16.69 -23.99 6.72
CA ASP A 168 -17.03 -24.73 7.94
C ASP A 168 -15.73 -25.21 8.60
N SER A 169 -15.43 -24.71 9.80
CA SER A 169 -14.18 -25.02 10.50
C SER A 169 -14.13 -26.43 11.06
N GLU A 170 -15.26 -27.11 11.20
CA GLU A 170 -15.31 -28.49 11.71
C GLU A 170 -15.11 -29.52 10.59
N THR A 171 -15.70 -29.26 9.41
CA THR A 171 -15.59 -30.18 8.26
C THR A 171 -14.53 -29.78 7.24
N GLU A 172 -13.97 -28.56 7.37
CA GLU A 172 -13.10 -27.90 6.39
C GLU A 172 -13.75 -27.68 5.01
N ASP A 173 -15.09 -27.75 4.93
CA ASP A 173 -15.81 -27.57 3.67
C ASP A 173 -15.92 -26.09 3.29
N LEU A 174 -15.52 -25.77 2.07
CA LEU A 174 -15.70 -24.44 1.45
C LEU A 174 -16.89 -24.45 0.48
N ASN A 175 -17.90 -23.62 0.76
CA ASN A 175 -19.05 -23.41 -0.11
C ASN A 175 -19.06 -21.97 -0.65
N ASN A 176 -18.82 -21.83 -1.96
CA ASN A 176 -18.83 -20.53 -2.62
C ASN A 176 -20.22 -20.21 -3.20
N PHE A 177 -20.81 -19.08 -2.79
CA PHE A 177 -22.10 -18.60 -3.27
C PHE A 177 -22.02 -17.72 -4.52
N GLY A 178 -20.80 -17.49 -5.02
CA GLY A 178 -20.49 -16.67 -6.19
C GLY A 178 -20.80 -15.20 -6.00
N GLN A 179 -20.77 -14.44 -7.10
CA GLN A 179 -21.04 -13.00 -7.09
C GLN A 179 -22.46 -12.71 -6.58
N ILE A 180 -22.59 -11.88 -5.56
CA ILE A 180 -23.90 -11.55 -4.97
C ILE A 180 -24.74 -10.70 -5.92
N MET A 181 -24.16 -9.67 -6.52
CA MET A 181 -24.86 -8.80 -7.46
C MET A 181 -24.07 -8.60 -8.76
N SER A 182 -24.74 -8.78 -9.89
CA SER A 182 -24.12 -8.64 -11.20
C SER A 182 -23.48 -7.26 -11.38
N LYS A 183 -22.25 -7.23 -11.89
CA LYS A 183 -21.46 -6.01 -12.18
C LYS A 183 -21.07 -5.18 -10.95
N LYS A 184 -21.23 -5.72 -9.74
CA LYS A 184 -20.70 -5.11 -8.51
C LYS A 184 -19.46 -5.87 -8.09
N GLU A 185 -18.34 -5.17 -8.00
CA GLU A 185 -17.02 -5.75 -7.74
C GLU A 185 -16.74 -5.92 -6.23
N PHE A 186 -17.52 -5.28 -5.38
CA PHE A 186 -17.32 -5.29 -3.93
C PHE A 186 -18.55 -5.86 -3.23
N ALA A 187 -18.43 -7.03 -2.62
CA ALA A 187 -19.24 -7.37 -1.46
C ALA A 187 -18.45 -6.82 -0.26
N LYS A 188 -18.92 -5.71 0.30
CA LYS A 188 -18.10 -4.82 1.15
C LYS A 188 -18.21 -5.13 2.64
N SER A 189 -19.41 -5.50 3.06
CA SER A 189 -19.71 -5.93 4.43
C SER A 189 -20.74 -7.05 4.40
N LEU A 190 -20.76 -7.88 5.44
CA LEU A 190 -21.76 -8.93 5.58
C LEU A 190 -22.11 -9.17 7.05
N VAL A 191 -23.31 -9.69 7.30
CA VAL A 191 -23.69 -10.22 8.62
C VAL A 191 -24.67 -11.39 8.45
N TYR A 192 -24.53 -12.41 9.28
CA TYR A 192 -25.35 -13.61 9.31
C TYR A 192 -26.52 -13.50 10.30
N ASP A 193 -27.70 -13.86 9.82
CA ASP A 193 -28.93 -13.93 10.59
C ASP A 193 -29.27 -15.39 10.83
N GLU A 194 -28.78 -15.91 11.95
CA GLU A 194 -28.93 -17.33 12.33
C GLU A 194 -30.41 -17.75 12.40
N GLU A 195 -31.28 -16.88 12.91
CA GLU A 195 -32.71 -17.15 13.05
C GLU A 195 -33.39 -17.44 11.71
N ASN A 196 -32.99 -16.72 10.65
CA ASN A 196 -33.59 -16.82 9.33
C ASN A 196 -32.71 -17.57 8.31
N ASP A 197 -31.58 -18.13 8.74
CA ASP A 197 -30.57 -18.80 7.91
C ASP A 197 -30.26 -17.98 6.63
N SER A 198 -29.93 -16.70 6.83
CA SER A 198 -29.79 -15.70 5.77
C SER A 198 -28.58 -14.80 6.00
N LEU A 199 -27.97 -14.32 4.91
CA LEU A 199 -26.93 -13.30 4.94
C LEU A 199 -27.49 -11.94 4.49
N TYR A 200 -27.11 -10.87 5.16
CA TYR A 200 -27.23 -9.51 4.64
C TYR A 200 -25.87 -9.07 4.11
N ILE A 201 -25.84 -8.54 2.89
CA ILE A 201 -24.59 -8.16 2.22
C ILE A 201 -24.69 -6.74 1.69
N GLY A 202 -23.77 -5.90 2.14
CA GLY A 202 -23.52 -4.57 1.61
C GLY A 202 -22.69 -4.66 0.33
N VAL A 203 -23.14 -4.05 -0.76
CA VAL A 203 -22.50 -4.17 -2.08
C VAL A 203 -22.14 -2.77 -2.61
N GLY A 204 -20.99 -2.62 -3.29
CA GLY A 204 -20.52 -1.34 -3.86
C GLY A 204 -19.88 -1.47 -5.25
N SER A 205 -19.36 -0.42 -5.90
CA SER A 205 -19.06 0.98 -5.51
C SER A 205 -20.18 2.01 -5.73
N LYS A 206 -21.39 1.53 -6.02
CA LYS A 206 -22.64 2.22 -5.71
C LYS A 206 -23.38 1.34 -4.72
N ALA A 207 -23.82 1.88 -3.59
CA ALA A 207 -24.35 1.10 -2.50
C ALA A 207 -25.61 0.33 -2.92
N GLU A 208 -25.69 -0.93 -2.51
CA GLU A 208 -26.86 -1.80 -2.53
C GLU A 208 -26.83 -2.69 -1.30
N LEU A 209 -28.00 -3.10 -0.82
CA LEU A 209 -28.15 -4.03 0.32
C LEU A 209 -28.95 -5.23 -0.12
N VAL A 210 -28.39 -6.43 0.05
CA VAL A 210 -28.97 -7.68 -0.43
C VAL A 210 -29.16 -8.65 0.72
N LYS A 211 -30.39 -9.17 0.88
CA LYS A 211 -30.66 -10.37 1.68
C LYS A 211 -30.50 -11.61 0.80
N TYR A 212 -29.70 -12.57 1.26
CA TYR A 212 -29.48 -13.85 0.60
C TYR A 212 -29.86 -15.00 1.52
N GLY A 213 -30.91 -15.76 1.16
CA GLY A 213 -31.31 -16.93 1.95
C GLY A 213 -30.43 -18.14 1.64
N LEU A 214 -29.80 -18.75 2.65
CA LEU A 214 -28.81 -19.81 2.45
C LEU A 214 -29.45 -21.10 1.90
N GLN A 215 -30.66 -21.47 2.33
CA GLN A 215 -31.39 -22.60 1.75
C GLN A 215 -32.02 -22.28 0.39
N THR A 216 -32.74 -21.15 0.33
CA THR A 216 -33.56 -20.82 -0.85
C THR A 216 -32.73 -20.31 -2.03
N LYS A 217 -31.49 -19.89 -1.76
CA LYS A 217 -30.58 -19.21 -2.71
C LYS A 217 -31.19 -17.93 -3.32
N LYS A 218 -32.27 -17.41 -2.73
CA LYS A 218 -32.95 -16.20 -3.21
C LYS A 218 -32.18 -14.96 -2.78
N LYS A 219 -31.94 -14.06 -3.73
CA LYS A 219 -31.33 -12.74 -3.53
C LYS A 219 -32.41 -11.66 -3.60
N THR A 220 -32.50 -10.82 -2.58
CA THR A 220 -33.49 -9.74 -2.50
C THR A 220 -32.78 -8.42 -2.20
N ALA A 221 -32.74 -7.50 -3.15
CA ALA A 221 -32.24 -6.15 -2.93
C ALA A 221 -33.34 -5.27 -2.34
N PHE A 222 -33.01 -4.47 -1.32
CA PHE A 222 -34.01 -3.67 -0.60
C PHE A 222 -33.51 -2.28 -0.16
N LEU A 223 -32.30 -1.87 -0.55
CA LEU A 223 -31.79 -0.54 -0.21
C LEU A 223 -32.66 0.55 -0.86
N PRO A 224 -33.19 1.53 -0.09
CA PRO A 224 -33.95 2.63 -0.67
C PRO A 224 -33.09 3.47 -1.63
N SER A 225 -33.71 4.01 -2.69
CA SER A 225 -32.98 4.70 -3.77
C SER A 225 -32.17 5.93 -3.32
N GLU A 226 -32.57 6.56 -2.21
CA GLU A 226 -31.88 7.72 -1.61
C GLU A 226 -30.50 7.43 -1.02
N TYR A 227 -30.12 6.16 -0.91
CA TYR A 227 -28.79 5.72 -0.47
C TYR A 227 -27.94 5.13 -1.61
N GLN A 228 -28.49 4.92 -2.80
CA GLN A 228 -27.77 4.22 -3.89
C GLN A 228 -26.67 5.07 -4.55
N ASP A 229 -26.62 6.37 -4.24
CA ASP A 229 -25.53 7.26 -4.64
C ASP A 229 -24.32 7.21 -3.69
N ASP A 230 -24.48 6.64 -2.49
CA ASP A 230 -23.35 6.29 -1.64
C ASP A 230 -22.49 5.23 -2.34
N LYS A 231 -21.22 5.18 -1.97
CA LYS A 231 -20.25 4.25 -2.56
C LYS A 231 -20.43 2.84 -2.02
N TYR A 232 -20.60 2.73 -0.70
CA TYR A 232 -20.64 1.46 0.01
C TYR A 232 -21.65 1.49 1.15
N ILE A 233 -22.05 0.28 1.56
CA ILE A 233 -22.42 0.02 2.94
C ILE A 233 -21.13 -0.48 3.59
N ARG A 234 -20.56 0.34 4.49
CA ARG A 234 -19.22 0.17 5.06
C ARG A 234 -19.20 -0.87 6.18
N ASP A 235 -20.32 -1.04 6.87
CA ASP A 235 -20.48 -1.92 8.02
C ASP A 235 -21.94 -2.39 8.13
N LEU A 236 -22.13 -3.62 8.60
CA LEU A 236 -23.44 -4.22 8.91
C LEU A 236 -23.38 -4.86 10.29
N LYS A 237 -24.39 -4.62 11.13
CA LYS A 237 -24.59 -5.35 12.38
C LYS A 237 -26.03 -5.80 12.51
N ILE A 238 -26.23 -6.96 13.11
CA ILE A 238 -27.55 -7.48 13.45
C ILE A 238 -27.64 -7.72 14.95
N GLN A 239 -28.72 -7.27 15.57
CA GLN A 239 -29.06 -7.64 16.93
C GLN A 239 -30.56 -7.55 17.13
N ASP A 240 -31.15 -8.56 17.76
CA ASP A 240 -32.59 -8.71 17.91
C ASP A 240 -33.31 -8.58 16.56
N ASN A 241 -34.22 -7.61 16.43
CA ASN A 241 -34.94 -7.32 15.19
C ASN A 241 -34.27 -6.24 14.31
N TYR A 242 -33.15 -5.67 14.76
CA TYR A 242 -32.51 -4.55 14.10
C TYR A 242 -31.39 -5.00 13.17
N LEU A 243 -31.40 -4.49 11.95
CA LEU A 243 -30.27 -4.51 11.03
C LEU A 243 -29.74 -3.08 10.86
N PHE A 244 -28.52 -2.85 11.34
CA PHE A 244 -27.82 -1.58 11.25
C PHE A 244 -26.96 -1.57 9.99
N ALA A 245 -27.17 -0.58 9.12
CA ALA A 245 -26.40 -0.44 7.89
C ALA A 245 -25.72 0.93 7.83
N ARG A 246 -24.38 0.92 7.84
CA ARG A 246 -23.57 2.14 7.84
C ARG A 246 -23.19 2.56 6.42
N MET A 247 -23.67 3.72 5.97
CA MET A 247 -23.45 4.23 4.61
C MET A 247 -22.13 5.02 4.46
N ASP A 248 -21.43 4.88 3.34
CA ASP A 248 -20.21 5.64 3.03
C ASP A 248 -20.30 6.27 1.63
N PRO A 249 -20.06 7.58 1.45
CA PRO A 249 -19.48 8.52 2.40
C PRO A 249 -20.49 9.39 3.17
N SER A 250 -21.80 9.14 3.06
CA SER A 250 -22.81 10.06 3.61
C SER A 250 -22.86 10.14 5.14
N ASN A 251 -22.14 9.27 5.83
CA ASN A 251 -22.10 9.27 7.29
C ASN A 251 -23.45 8.98 7.97
N ARG A 252 -24.33 8.25 7.27
CA ARG A 252 -25.63 7.80 7.79
C ARG A 252 -25.56 6.36 8.31
N LEU A 253 -26.30 6.07 9.37
CA LEU A 253 -26.69 4.74 9.81
C LEU A 253 -28.18 4.59 9.57
N VAL A 254 -28.54 3.60 8.76
CA VAL A 254 -29.93 3.28 8.48
C VAL A 254 -30.27 2.04 9.29
N ILE A 255 -31.34 2.13 10.08
CA ILE A 255 -31.82 1.05 10.93
C ILE A 255 -33.01 0.41 10.23
N PHE A 256 -32.91 -0.87 9.93
CA PHE A 256 -34.00 -1.66 9.32
C PHE A 256 -34.56 -2.66 10.31
N ASP A 257 -35.82 -3.01 10.13
CA ASP A 257 -36.38 -4.23 10.71
C ASP A 257 -35.93 -5.42 9.85
N LYS A 258 -35.20 -6.38 10.42
CA LYS A 258 -34.60 -7.50 9.67
C LYS A 258 -35.65 -8.43 9.03
N ASN A 259 -36.87 -8.46 9.55
CA ASN A 259 -37.92 -9.36 9.11
C ASN A 259 -38.71 -8.77 7.93
N THR A 260 -39.09 -7.51 8.03
CA THR A 260 -39.87 -6.77 7.01
C THR A 260 -39.00 -6.09 5.97
N LEU A 261 -37.72 -5.83 6.29
CA LEU A 261 -36.77 -5.06 5.49
C LEU A 261 -37.14 -3.57 5.34
N GLU A 262 -38.08 -3.09 6.14
CA GLU A 262 -38.49 -1.69 6.15
C GLU A 262 -37.54 -0.85 7.01
N LYS A 263 -37.27 0.38 6.56
CA LYS A 263 -36.50 1.36 7.34
C LYS A 263 -37.32 1.76 8.58
N MET A 264 -36.72 1.61 9.76
CA MET A 264 -37.28 2.01 11.05
C MET A 264 -36.85 3.41 11.47
N ASP A 265 -35.57 3.73 11.23
CA ASP A 265 -34.99 5.04 11.54
C ASP A 265 -33.69 5.30 10.78
N GLU A 266 -33.14 6.50 10.94
CA GLU A 266 -31.78 6.83 10.58
C GLU A 266 -31.15 7.85 11.53
N LEU A 267 -29.83 7.82 11.63
CA LEU A 267 -29.06 8.87 12.29
C LEU A 267 -27.73 9.11 11.58
N GLU A 268 -27.15 10.27 11.81
CA GLU A 268 -25.81 10.61 11.35
C GLU A 268 -24.76 10.24 12.39
N LEU A 269 -23.62 9.71 11.95
CA LEU A 269 -22.47 9.43 12.81
C LEU A 269 -21.15 9.41 12.04
N ASN A 270 -20.03 9.60 12.75
CA ASN A 270 -18.69 9.49 12.18
C ASN A 270 -18.09 8.11 12.37
N SER A 271 -18.34 7.41 13.48
CA SER A 271 -17.78 6.08 13.70
C SER A 271 -18.03 5.10 12.54
N ARG A 272 -17.09 4.16 12.39
CA ARG A 272 -17.17 3.11 11.39
C ARG A 272 -18.29 2.12 11.71
N THR A 273 -18.57 1.92 12.99
CA THR A 273 -19.58 1.00 13.51
C THR A 273 -20.33 1.63 14.71
N VAL A 274 -21.22 0.85 15.32
CA VAL A 274 -21.90 1.12 16.59
C VAL A 274 -21.67 -0.04 17.57
N SER A 275 -21.84 0.23 18.86
CA SER A 275 -21.84 -0.86 19.86
C SER A 275 -22.96 -1.86 19.60
N ASN A 276 -22.87 -3.02 20.25
CA ASN A 276 -24.02 -3.88 20.44
C ASN A 276 -25.10 -3.14 21.25
N VAL A 277 -26.35 -3.58 21.16
CA VAL A 277 -27.47 -3.02 21.92
C VAL A 277 -27.35 -3.42 23.38
N LEU A 278 -27.41 -2.43 24.27
CA LEU A 278 -27.48 -2.59 25.73
C LEU A 278 -28.65 -1.77 26.25
N GLU A 279 -29.63 -2.41 26.90
CA GLU A 279 -30.82 -1.75 27.46
C GLU A 279 -31.57 -0.85 26.43
N ASP A 280 -31.78 -1.36 25.22
CA ASP A 280 -32.36 -0.65 24.07
C ASP A 280 -31.51 0.53 23.55
N GLU A 281 -30.25 0.64 23.95
CA GLU A 281 -29.35 1.72 23.52
C GLU A 281 -28.17 1.21 22.70
N ILE A 282 -27.77 2.01 21.70
CA ILE A 282 -26.50 1.84 20.97
C ILE A 282 -25.61 3.06 21.20
N TYR A 283 -24.31 2.84 21.15
CA TYR A 283 -23.29 3.86 21.35
C TYR A 283 -22.48 4.10 20.08
N PHE A 284 -22.10 5.35 19.84
CA PHE A 284 -21.40 5.76 18.62
C PHE A 284 -20.68 7.10 18.81
N SER A 285 -19.90 7.52 17.83
CA SER A 285 -19.28 8.86 17.82
C SER A 285 -19.75 9.73 16.68
N LYS A 286 -19.90 11.03 16.94
CA LYS A 286 -20.25 12.06 15.98
C LYS A 286 -19.53 13.36 16.34
N ASP A 287 -19.00 14.08 15.37
CA ASP A 287 -18.38 15.41 15.53
C ASP A 287 -17.35 15.46 16.69
N ASN A 288 -16.52 14.41 16.80
CA ASN A 288 -15.52 14.24 17.87
C ASN A 288 -16.10 14.19 19.30
N SER A 289 -17.36 13.81 19.48
CA SER A 289 -17.96 13.47 20.78
C SER A 289 -18.63 12.09 20.74
N PHE A 290 -18.86 11.52 21.91
CA PHE A 290 -19.47 10.22 22.12
C PHE A 290 -20.96 10.37 22.47
N TYR A 291 -21.79 9.54 21.86
CA TYR A 291 -23.24 9.62 21.93
C TYR A 291 -23.84 8.24 22.22
N LYS A 292 -25.06 8.27 22.73
CA LYS A 292 -25.95 7.11 22.72
C LYS A 292 -27.27 7.43 22.03
N TYR A 293 -27.88 6.41 21.47
CA TYR A 293 -29.21 6.47 20.86
C TYR A 293 -30.09 5.37 21.41
N ASN A 294 -31.27 5.74 21.90
CA ASN A 294 -32.25 4.79 22.42
C ASN A 294 -33.22 4.37 21.30
N LEU A 295 -33.27 3.07 21.00
CA LEU A 295 -34.01 2.48 19.88
C LEU A 295 -35.53 2.57 20.02
N ILE A 296 -36.04 2.77 21.24
CA ILE A 296 -37.48 2.86 21.53
C ILE A 296 -37.97 4.30 21.49
N THR A 297 -37.30 5.19 22.23
CA THR A 297 -37.67 6.60 22.35
C THR A 297 -37.17 7.44 21.18
N LYS A 298 -36.19 6.93 20.43
CA LYS A 298 -35.49 7.61 19.33
C LYS A 298 -34.72 8.85 19.77
N GLU A 299 -34.39 8.93 21.06
CA GLU A 299 -33.61 10.04 21.62
C GLU A 299 -32.11 9.82 21.41
N ILE A 300 -31.42 10.85 20.90
CA ILE A 300 -29.96 10.92 20.85
C ILE A 300 -29.48 11.74 22.04
N THR A 301 -28.59 11.17 22.85
CA THR A 301 -27.97 11.85 24.01
C THR A 301 -26.47 12.02 23.79
N ASP A 302 -25.99 13.26 23.88
CA ASP A 302 -24.55 13.57 23.94
C ASP A 302 -24.03 13.26 25.34
N LEU A 303 -23.09 12.34 25.44
CA LEU A 303 -22.49 11.92 26.71
C LEU A 303 -21.43 12.91 27.23
N GLN A 304 -21.15 13.97 26.48
CA GLN A 304 -20.14 14.99 26.81
C GLN A 304 -18.72 14.40 26.97
N VAL A 305 -18.44 13.31 26.25
CA VAL A 305 -17.13 12.65 26.24
C VAL A 305 -16.42 12.97 24.92
N PRO A 306 -15.39 13.84 24.93
CA PRO A 306 -14.70 14.26 23.72
C PRO A 306 -13.72 13.18 23.22
N LEU A 307 -13.68 12.98 21.91
CA LEU A 307 -12.66 12.21 21.22
C LEU A 307 -11.52 13.11 20.73
N LEU A 308 -10.40 12.49 20.35
CA LEU A 308 -9.27 13.19 19.72
C LEU A 308 -9.73 13.85 18.40
N LYS A 309 -9.16 15.01 18.09
CA LYS A 309 -9.55 15.74 16.88
C LYS A 309 -9.12 14.97 15.63
N GLY A 310 -10.07 14.74 14.72
CA GLY A 310 -9.83 14.04 13.46
C GLY A 310 -9.80 12.51 13.59
N THR A 311 -10.21 11.96 14.73
CA THR A 311 -10.37 10.52 14.95
C THR A 311 -11.85 10.13 15.00
N GLU A 312 -12.16 8.85 14.84
CA GLU A 312 -13.52 8.28 14.86
C GLU A 312 -13.47 6.87 15.47
N LEU A 313 -14.51 6.41 16.17
CA LEU A 313 -14.50 5.03 16.69
C LEU A 313 -14.56 4.03 15.52
N LEU A 314 -13.58 3.16 15.45
CA LEU A 314 -13.41 2.13 14.41
C LEU A 314 -14.00 0.78 14.82
N SER A 315 -13.99 0.48 16.12
CA SER A 315 -14.63 -0.68 16.76
C SER A 315 -15.26 -0.27 18.09
N LEU A 316 -16.23 -1.04 18.59
CA LEU A 316 -16.94 -0.78 19.84
C LEU A 316 -17.54 -2.08 20.42
N ASP A 317 -16.96 -2.59 21.49
CA ASP A 317 -17.33 -3.85 22.13
C ASP A 317 -17.44 -3.68 23.65
N PHE A 318 -18.32 -4.45 24.30
CA PHE A 318 -18.46 -4.45 25.75
C PHE A 318 -17.57 -5.53 26.37
N VAL A 319 -16.88 -5.17 27.45
CA VAL A 319 -16.00 -6.04 28.24
C VAL A 319 -16.21 -5.80 29.74
N GLU A 320 -15.72 -6.70 30.60
CA GLU A 320 -15.79 -6.57 32.06
C GLU A 320 -14.38 -6.58 32.68
N LEU A 321 -13.76 -5.40 32.75
CA LEU A 321 -12.38 -5.24 33.22
C LEU A 321 -12.19 -5.65 34.69
N ASN A 322 -11.02 -6.20 35.04
CA ASN A 322 -10.70 -6.66 36.40
C ASN A 322 -10.70 -5.53 37.44
N ASP A 323 -10.36 -4.30 37.05
CA ASP A 323 -10.40 -3.13 37.94
C ASP A 323 -11.85 -2.63 38.12
N GLN A 324 -12.60 -3.34 38.95
CA GLN A 324 -13.98 -3.01 39.29
C GLN A 324 -14.10 -1.78 40.21
N GLU A 325 -13.00 -1.21 40.71
CA GLU A 325 -13.03 0.05 41.47
C GLU A 325 -13.17 1.24 40.53
N VAL A 326 -12.45 1.23 39.40
CA VAL A 326 -12.49 2.28 38.37
C VAL A 326 -13.55 1.99 37.31
N TYR A 327 -13.69 0.72 36.93
CA TYR A 327 -14.52 0.25 35.84
C TYR A 327 -15.57 -0.77 36.33
N PRO A 328 -16.51 -0.39 37.23
CA PRO A 328 -17.52 -1.32 37.73
C PRO A 328 -18.48 -1.79 36.63
N GLY A 329 -18.66 -3.10 36.51
CA GLY A 329 -19.50 -3.75 35.50
C GLY A 329 -18.98 -3.53 34.07
N LEU A 330 -19.91 -3.36 33.12
CA LEU A 330 -19.57 -3.26 31.71
C LEU A 330 -18.83 -1.96 31.37
N THR A 331 -17.77 -2.12 30.59
CA THR A 331 -17.00 -1.04 30.00
C THR A 331 -16.98 -1.23 28.49
N LEU A 332 -17.31 -0.17 27.75
CA LEU A 332 -17.20 -0.15 26.31
C LEU A 332 -15.74 0.16 25.94
N VAL A 333 -15.15 -0.67 25.10
CA VAL A 333 -13.79 -0.52 24.56
C VAL A 333 -13.82 -0.41 23.04
N GLY A 334 -12.87 0.31 22.45
CA GLY A 334 -12.87 0.49 21.00
C GLY A 334 -11.63 1.20 20.45
N GLN A 335 -11.26 0.87 19.22
CA GLN A 335 -10.17 1.53 18.51
C GLN A 335 -10.65 2.92 18.02
N ILE A 336 -9.83 3.97 18.13
CA ILE A 336 -10.20 5.34 17.69
C ILE A 336 -9.43 5.78 16.44
N ASP A 337 -8.25 5.23 16.21
CA ASP A 337 -7.45 5.54 15.03
C ASP A 337 -6.47 4.41 14.70
N ASN A 338 -5.79 4.57 13.58
CA ASN A 338 -4.79 3.60 13.14
C ASN A 338 -3.48 3.68 13.93
N ALA A 339 -3.27 4.70 14.77
CA ALA A 339 -2.06 4.84 15.58
C ALA A 339 -2.07 3.93 16.80
N GLY A 340 -3.21 3.31 17.11
CA GLY A 340 -3.37 2.42 18.27
C GLY A 340 -3.96 3.13 19.49
N ASN A 341 -4.63 4.28 19.32
CA ASN A 341 -5.41 4.85 20.40
C ASN A 341 -6.66 4.00 20.65
N MET A 342 -6.85 3.61 21.91
CA MET A 342 -7.98 2.85 22.41
C MET A 342 -8.82 3.72 23.35
N PHE A 343 -10.14 3.65 23.18
CA PHE A 343 -11.15 4.28 24.01
C PHE A 343 -11.67 3.30 25.06
N ARG A 344 -11.93 3.81 26.26
CA ARG A 344 -12.69 3.12 27.32
C ARG A 344 -13.80 4.02 27.82
N TYR A 345 -14.97 3.47 28.07
CA TYR A 345 -16.09 4.16 28.70
C TYR A 345 -16.88 3.22 29.60
N ASN A 346 -16.84 3.45 30.91
CA ASN A 346 -17.60 2.67 31.87
C ASN A 346 -19.08 3.09 31.85
N ILE A 347 -19.98 2.12 31.67
CA ILE A 347 -21.41 2.38 31.49
C ILE A 347 -22.07 2.94 32.74
N GLN A 348 -21.66 2.46 33.92
CA GLN A 348 -22.29 2.83 35.19
C GLN A 348 -21.87 4.21 35.69
N THR A 349 -20.58 4.53 35.57
CA THR A 349 -19.99 5.73 36.17
C THR A 349 -19.78 6.88 35.17
N GLY A 350 -19.75 6.57 33.87
CA GLY A 350 -19.33 7.52 32.83
C GLY A 350 -17.83 7.84 32.85
N HIS A 351 -17.03 7.09 33.64
CA HIS A 351 -15.58 7.20 33.60
C HIS A 351 -15.07 6.81 32.20
N TYR A 352 -14.13 7.58 31.65
CA TYR A 352 -13.59 7.32 30.32
C TYR A 352 -12.08 7.59 30.26
N GLU A 353 -11.43 6.87 29.36
CA GLU A 353 -9.99 6.97 29.11
C GLU A 353 -9.71 6.84 27.61
N ILE A 354 -8.68 7.55 27.13
CA ILE A 354 -8.06 7.30 25.83
C ILE A 354 -6.59 6.98 26.06
N THR A 355 -6.19 5.76 25.70
CA THR A 355 -4.84 5.25 25.93
C THR A 355 -4.18 4.91 24.59
N MET A 356 -2.97 5.41 24.36
CA MET A 356 -2.16 4.97 23.23
C MET A 356 -1.48 3.64 23.58
N LEU A 357 -1.80 2.58 22.86
CA LEU A 357 -1.23 1.25 23.06
C LEU A 357 0.15 1.12 22.40
N ASP A 358 1.04 0.34 23.02
CA ASP A 358 2.33 -0.03 22.44
C ASP A 358 2.17 -1.21 21.48
N LEU A 359 1.66 -0.94 20.27
CA LEU A 359 1.40 -1.97 19.26
C LEU A 359 2.64 -2.27 18.41
N PRO A 360 2.86 -3.53 18.00
CA PRO A 360 4.05 -3.96 17.28
C PRO A 360 4.09 -3.39 15.86
N ALA A 361 5.20 -2.74 15.51
CA ALA A 361 5.43 -2.26 14.16
C ALA A 361 5.62 -3.42 13.17
N GLN A 362 5.01 -3.32 11.99
CA GLN A 362 5.09 -4.33 10.94
C GLN A 362 5.95 -3.86 9.75
N PRO A 363 6.58 -4.80 9.00
CA PRO A 363 7.30 -4.48 7.79
C PRO A 363 6.44 -3.70 6.79
N VAL A 364 7.01 -2.67 6.18
CA VAL A 364 6.34 -1.85 5.17
C VAL A 364 6.91 -2.16 3.80
N THR A 365 6.06 -2.28 2.79
CA THR A 365 6.50 -2.33 1.38
C THR A 365 7.45 -1.16 1.09
N LEU A 366 8.68 -1.44 0.68
CA LEU A 366 9.66 -0.41 0.36
C LEU A 366 9.25 0.33 -0.91
N TYR A 367 9.69 1.58 -1.06
CA TYR A 367 9.26 2.44 -2.16
C TYR A 367 10.41 3.17 -2.85
N THR A 368 10.83 4.32 -2.34
CA THR A 368 11.87 5.16 -2.96
C THR A 368 13.20 4.94 -2.26
N MET A 369 14.26 4.71 -3.04
CA MET A 369 15.63 4.55 -2.57
C MET A 369 16.59 5.59 -3.16
N LEU A 370 17.57 5.99 -2.36
CA LEU A 370 18.69 6.83 -2.78
C LEU A 370 19.95 6.44 -1.99
N ALA A 371 21.09 6.33 -2.66
CA ALA A 371 22.38 6.22 -1.97
C ALA A 371 22.97 7.61 -1.71
N ASP A 372 23.69 7.77 -0.60
CA ASP A 372 24.50 8.96 -0.37
C ASP A 372 25.65 9.12 -1.38
N GLU A 373 26.29 10.28 -1.42
CA GLU A 373 27.37 10.55 -2.38
C GLU A 373 28.55 9.57 -2.25
N LYS A 374 28.80 9.08 -1.02
CA LYS A 374 29.84 8.09 -0.74
C LYS A 374 29.40 6.66 -1.03
N LYS A 375 28.11 6.43 -1.29
CA LYS A 375 27.48 5.12 -1.47
C LYS A 375 27.66 4.17 -0.27
N GLU A 376 27.76 4.74 0.92
CA GLU A 376 27.91 4.02 2.19
C GLU A 376 26.57 3.87 2.92
N ASN A 377 25.64 4.78 2.64
CA ASN A 377 24.31 4.78 3.23
C ASN A 377 23.24 4.76 2.15
N ILE A 378 22.23 3.93 2.35
CA ILE A 378 21.04 3.86 1.50
C ILE A 378 19.85 4.38 2.31
N PHE A 379 19.24 5.44 1.81
CA PHE A 379 17.96 5.96 2.27
C PHE A 379 16.84 5.11 1.64
N ILE A 380 15.98 4.51 2.46
CA ILE A 380 14.95 3.57 2.04
C ILE A 380 13.61 3.98 2.67
N ASN A 381 12.64 4.36 1.85
CA ASN A 381 11.31 4.77 2.33
C ASN A 381 10.26 3.65 2.23
N GLY A 382 9.27 3.66 3.12
CA GLY A 382 8.08 2.81 3.05
C GLY A 382 6.93 3.44 2.26
N TYR A 383 6.19 2.60 1.51
CA TYR A 383 5.00 2.95 0.75
C TYR A 383 3.78 3.10 1.69
N MET A 384 2.89 4.05 1.39
CA MET A 384 1.66 4.37 2.13
C MET A 384 1.84 4.82 3.59
N SER A 385 2.23 3.93 4.50
CA SER A 385 2.44 4.24 5.92
C SER A 385 3.70 5.08 6.15
N GLY A 386 4.63 5.11 5.18
CA GLY A 386 5.84 5.89 5.27
C GLY A 386 6.93 5.22 6.10
N GLY A 387 7.73 6.04 6.78
CA GLY A 387 8.97 5.64 7.45
C GLY A 387 10.19 5.75 6.54
N LEU A 388 11.35 6.05 7.13
CA LEU A 388 12.63 6.14 6.44
C LEU A 388 13.68 5.36 7.22
N ALA A 389 14.29 4.37 6.56
CA ALA A 389 15.47 3.70 7.07
C ALA A 389 16.73 4.26 6.39
N ILE A 390 17.78 4.46 7.19
CA ILE A 390 19.14 4.69 6.69
C ILE A 390 19.91 3.42 6.94
N TYR A 391 20.13 2.64 5.89
CA TYR A 391 20.87 1.38 5.93
C TYR A 391 22.34 1.63 5.57
N ASN A 392 23.25 1.23 6.46
CA ASN A 392 24.68 1.35 6.23
C ASN A 392 25.22 0.07 5.59
N THR A 393 25.85 0.20 4.42
CA THR A 393 26.33 -0.93 3.62
C THR A 393 27.69 -1.48 4.08
N LYS A 394 28.36 -0.82 5.05
CA LYS A 394 29.63 -1.28 5.62
C LYS A 394 29.44 -2.23 6.79
N ASP A 395 28.56 -1.87 7.72
CA ASP A 395 28.31 -2.62 8.94
C ASP A 395 26.95 -3.32 8.98
N HIS A 396 26.14 -3.17 7.93
CA HIS A 396 24.84 -3.79 7.76
C HIS A 396 23.80 -3.39 8.82
N THR A 397 23.96 -2.21 9.44
CA THR A 397 23.01 -1.66 10.41
C THR A 397 21.99 -0.71 9.76
N SER A 398 20.80 -0.60 10.38
CA SER A 398 19.76 0.34 9.96
C SER A 398 19.37 1.28 11.09
N LYS A 399 19.13 2.55 10.75
CA LYS A 399 18.45 3.51 11.62
C LYS A 399 17.08 3.86 11.05
N LEU A 400 16.02 3.59 11.80
CA LEU A 400 14.63 3.82 11.40
C LEU A 400 14.09 5.13 11.96
N PHE A 401 13.33 5.86 11.14
CA PHE A 401 12.56 7.05 11.51
C PHE A 401 11.13 6.91 11.02
N GLN A 402 10.17 6.89 11.95
CA GLN A 402 8.76 6.61 11.64
C GLN A 402 7.95 7.90 11.35
N ASP A 403 8.41 9.06 11.82
CA ASP A 403 7.72 10.35 11.67
C ASP A 403 7.91 11.00 10.29
N ILE A 404 7.80 10.21 9.22
CA ILE A 404 7.86 10.69 7.85
C ILE A 404 6.93 9.87 6.99
N SER A 405 6.16 10.55 6.14
CA SER A 405 5.21 9.89 5.25
C SER A 405 5.90 9.25 4.04
N GLN A 406 5.11 8.71 3.12
CA GLN A 406 5.60 8.28 1.81
C GLN A 406 6.40 9.40 1.11
N ILE A 407 7.58 9.02 0.61
CA ILE A 407 8.54 9.84 -0.14
C ILE A 407 8.45 9.43 -1.60
N GLU A 408 8.11 10.40 -2.45
CA GLU A 408 7.93 10.24 -3.89
C GLU A 408 9.24 10.43 -4.66
N SER A 409 10.11 11.30 -4.14
CA SER A 409 11.37 11.62 -4.79
C SER A 409 12.38 12.17 -3.78
N MET A 410 13.66 11.96 -4.06
CA MET A 410 14.77 12.42 -3.22
C MET A 410 15.89 13.00 -4.09
N SER A 411 16.54 14.05 -3.61
CA SER A 411 17.75 14.62 -4.21
C SER A 411 18.72 15.08 -3.13
N LEU A 412 19.98 14.66 -3.26
CA LEU A 412 21.06 15.07 -2.38
C LEU A 412 21.78 16.30 -2.93
N MET A 413 22.27 17.13 -2.01
CA MET A 413 23.18 18.23 -2.27
C MET A 413 24.09 18.46 -1.06
N GLY A 414 25.29 17.89 -1.09
CA GLY A 414 26.18 17.89 0.07
C GLY A 414 25.51 17.20 1.26
N ASP A 415 25.52 17.84 2.44
CA ASP A 415 24.97 17.28 3.68
C ASP A 415 23.44 17.42 3.81
N LYS A 416 22.74 17.73 2.71
CA LYS A 416 21.29 17.94 2.71
C LYS A 416 20.59 16.99 1.76
N LEU A 417 19.51 16.38 2.25
CA LEU A 417 18.58 15.58 1.48
C LEU A 417 17.27 16.35 1.32
N TYR A 418 16.90 16.63 0.07
CA TYR A 418 15.59 17.22 -0.27
C TYR A 418 14.62 16.12 -0.64
N ILE A 419 13.43 16.17 -0.04
CA ILE A 419 12.45 15.09 -0.06
C ILE A 419 11.14 15.63 -0.62
N GLY A 420 10.67 15.06 -1.72
CA GLY A 420 9.29 15.22 -2.18
C GLY A 420 8.39 14.18 -1.51
N ALA A 421 7.31 14.60 -0.85
CA ALA A 421 6.49 13.71 -0.04
C ALA A 421 4.99 13.80 -0.36
N TYR A 422 4.28 12.68 -0.14
CA TYR A 422 2.83 12.55 -0.16
C TYR A 422 2.30 12.47 1.28
N PRO A 423 1.14 13.06 1.63
CA PRO A 423 0.24 13.87 0.79
C PRO A 423 0.61 15.36 0.74
N ASN A 424 -0.19 16.11 -0.04
CA ASN A 424 -0.17 17.56 -0.22
C ASN A 424 1.06 18.13 -0.94
N ALA A 425 1.76 17.30 -1.72
CA ALA A 425 2.97 17.67 -2.45
C ALA A 425 3.92 18.50 -1.56
N ARG A 426 4.24 17.93 -0.39
CA ARG A 426 5.17 18.52 0.56
C ARG A 426 6.59 18.39 0.04
N VAL A 427 7.43 19.33 0.46
CA VAL A 427 8.87 19.30 0.21
C VAL A 427 9.59 19.56 1.51
N LEU A 428 10.45 18.62 1.91
CA LEU A 428 11.19 18.66 3.16
C LEU A 428 12.69 18.77 2.88
N GLU A 429 13.41 19.37 3.82
CA GLU A 429 14.88 19.39 3.90
C GLU A 429 15.31 18.62 5.14
N LEU A 430 16.08 17.55 4.94
CA LEU A 430 16.76 16.83 6.01
C LEU A 430 18.25 17.22 5.99
N ASP A 431 18.72 17.80 7.09
CA ASP A 431 20.14 18.07 7.33
C ASP A 431 20.77 16.82 7.95
N LEU A 432 21.64 16.15 7.19
CA LEU A 432 22.28 14.89 7.56
C LEU A 432 23.34 15.05 8.65
N THR A 433 23.76 16.28 8.96
CA THR A 433 24.71 16.58 10.04
C THR A 433 24.02 16.78 11.39
N LYS A 434 22.68 16.85 11.41
CA LYS A 434 21.88 17.08 12.61
C LYS A 434 21.08 15.83 12.97
N PRO A 435 20.81 15.62 14.28
CA PRO A 435 19.92 14.54 14.68
C PRO A 435 18.51 14.76 14.13
N TRP A 436 17.77 13.67 14.00
CA TRP A 436 16.34 13.70 13.74
C TRP A 436 15.61 14.34 14.91
N SER A 437 14.66 15.23 14.63
CA SER A 437 13.86 15.93 15.64
C SER A 437 12.57 16.50 15.02
N ALA A 438 11.71 17.10 15.83
CA ALA A 438 10.51 17.80 15.36
C ALA A 438 10.77 18.92 14.32
N THR A 439 12.02 19.36 14.14
CA THR A 439 12.40 20.40 13.17
C THR A 439 13.41 19.92 12.11
N ASN A 440 13.80 18.65 12.14
CA ASN A 440 14.70 18.03 11.17
C ASN A 440 14.21 16.59 10.90
N PRO A 441 13.53 16.34 9.77
CA PRO A 441 13.42 17.20 8.59
C PRO A 441 12.52 18.44 8.78
N ARG A 442 12.84 19.53 8.08
CA ARG A 442 12.06 20.77 8.04
C ARG A 442 11.20 20.81 6.79
N GLU A 443 9.91 21.12 6.92
CA GLU A 443 9.06 21.42 5.75
C GLU A 443 9.44 22.78 5.13
N MET A 444 9.83 22.75 3.86
CA MET A 444 10.25 23.93 3.09
C MET A 444 9.06 24.59 2.38
N MET A 445 8.21 23.77 1.76
CA MET A 445 7.02 24.20 1.03
C MET A 445 5.99 23.07 0.93
N ARG A 446 4.75 23.44 0.59
CA ARG A 446 3.63 22.55 0.36
C ARG A 446 2.79 23.07 -0.79
N LEU A 447 2.42 22.20 -1.72
CA LEU A 447 1.70 22.58 -2.95
C LEU A 447 0.23 22.11 -2.97
N GLY A 448 -0.28 21.56 -1.86
CA GLY A 448 -1.68 21.16 -1.70
C GLY A 448 -2.71 22.27 -2.00
N ASN A 449 -2.41 23.52 -1.65
CA ASN A 449 -3.28 24.66 -1.96
C ASN A 449 -3.38 24.97 -3.47
N PHE A 450 -2.49 24.42 -4.29
CA PHE A 450 -2.52 24.47 -5.75
C PHE A 450 -3.10 23.18 -6.35
N GLY A 451 -3.82 22.38 -5.55
CA GLY A 451 -4.39 21.10 -5.97
C GLY A 451 -3.36 19.99 -6.20
N GLN A 452 -2.12 20.16 -5.77
CA GLN A 452 -1.07 19.15 -5.99
C GLN A 452 -1.03 18.12 -4.87
N SER A 453 -0.91 16.84 -5.22
CA SER A 453 -0.98 15.74 -4.25
C SER A 453 0.38 15.12 -3.93
N ARG A 454 1.24 14.95 -4.95
CA ARG A 454 2.54 14.26 -4.85
C ARG A 454 3.66 15.11 -5.46
N SER A 455 4.83 15.11 -4.83
CA SER A 455 6.07 15.74 -5.34
C SER A 455 6.95 14.69 -6.01
N THR A 456 6.60 14.30 -7.23
CA THR A 456 7.17 13.15 -7.96
C THR A 456 8.53 13.38 -8.60
N ALA A 457 8.97 14.63 -8.74
CA ALA A 457 10.30 14.95 -9.25
C ALA A 457 10.97 15.98 -8.33
N ILE A 458 12.24 15.74 -7.98
CA ILE A 458 13.04 16.71 -7.25
C ILE A 458 14.48 16.68 -7.75
N THR A 459 15.07 17.85 -7.94
CA THR A 459 16.51 18.00 -8.21
C THR A 459 17.04 19.30 -7.64
N ALA A 460 18.25 19.27 -7.10
CA ALA A 460 18.95 20.45 -6.61
C ALA A 460 20.00 20.93 -7.60
N MET A 461 20.22 22.24 -7.66
CA MET A 461 21.27 22.88 -8.45
C MET A 461 22.20 23.69 -7.54
N PRO A 462 23.33 23.11 -7.08
CA PRO A 462 24.21 23.73 -6.10
C PRO A 462 24.73 25.11 -6.51
N LYS A 463 25.12 25.25 -7.79
CA LYS A 463 25.63 26.52 -8.33
C LYS A 463 24.66 27.69 -8.21
N LEU A 464 23.35 27.42 -8.17
CA LEU A 464 22.31 28.44 -8.05
C LEU A 464 21.66 28.49 -6.67
N ASN A 465 21.97 27.55 -5.76
CA ASN A 465 21.25 27.36 -4.49
C ASN A 465 19.74 27.24 -4.70
N LYS A 466 19.32 26.43 -5.70
CA LYS A 466 17.90 26.21 -6.00
C LYS A 466 17.53 24.74 -5.98
N VAL A 467 16.29 24.46 -5.59
CA VAL A 467 15.65 23.14 -5.68
C VAL A 467 14.46 23.25 -6.62
N PHE A 468 14.36 22.33 -7.57
CA PHE A 468 13.29 22.27 -8.56
C PHE A 468 12.42 21.06 -8.24
N VAL A 469 11.11 21.27 -8.19
CA VAL A 469 10.13 20.27 -7.79
C VAL A 469 9.03 20.18 -8.83
N GLY A 470 8.75 18.95 -9.27
CA GLY A 470 7.70 18.61 -10.20
C GLY A 470 6.66 17.76 -9.49
N THR A 471 5.38 17.96 -9.83
CA THR A 471 4.29 17.29 -9.13
C THR A 471 3.43 16.42 -10.03
N TYR A 472 2.74 15.49 -9.37
CA TYR A 472 1.62 14.73 -9.90
C TYR A 472 0.36 15.11 -9.10
N PRO A 473 -0.67 15.66 -9.76
CA PRO A 473 -1.93 15.96 -9.09
C PRO A 473 -2.93 14.80 -9.24
N GLU A 474 -3.61 14.45 -8.15
CA GLU A 474 -4.63 13.38 -8.15
C GLU A 474 -6.04 13.90 -8.38
N THR A 475 -6.46 14.95 -7.68
CA THR A 475 -7.88 15.39 -7.62
C THR A 475 -8.10 16.84 -8.05
N SER A 476 -7.13 17.47 -8.70
CA SER A 476 -7.24 18.88 -9.16
C SER A 476 -7.74 19.02 -10.59
N VAL A 477 -7.70 20.26 -11.11
CA VAL A 477 -7.94 20.59 -12.50
C VAL A 477 -6.60 20.95 -13.15
N GLY A 478 -6.23 20.27 -14.24
CA GLY A 478 -5.02 20.59 -15.03
C GLY A 478 -3.95 19.50 -15.03
N GLY A 479 -2.68 19.90 -15.07
CA GLY A 479 -1.48 19.06 -14.99
C GLY A 479 -0.63 19.40 -13.77
N GLY A 480 0.54 18.75 -13.68
CA GLY A 480 1.52 19.00 -12.62
C GLY A 480 2.09 20.41 -12.65
N ALA A 481 2.46 20.91 -11.47
CA ALA A 481 3.15 22.17 -11.29
C ALA A 481 4.68 21.99 -11.28
N LEU A 482 5.39 23.00 -11.76
CA LEU A 482 6.80 23.21 -11.49
C LEU A 482 6.93 24.22 -10.34
N ALA A 483 7.58 23.83 -9.25
CA ALA A 483 7.96 24.74 -8.18
C ALA A 483 9.47 24.92 -8.14
N ILE A 484 9.93 26.16 -7.95
CA ILE A 484 11.35 26.52 -7.87
C ILE A 484 11.59 27.18 -6.53
N TYR A 485 12.32 26.50 -5.66
CA TYR A 485 12.69 27.00 -4.34
C TYR A 485 14.08 27.64 -4.38
N ASP A 486 14.18 28.89 -3.94
CA ASP A 486 15.44 29.59 -3.70
C ASP A 486 15.88 29.39 -2.25
N LEU A 487 16.98 28.65 -2.05
CA LEU A 487 17.48 28.30 -0.72
C LEU A 487 18.10 29.50 0.01
N LYS A 488 18.53 30.53 -0.72
CA LYS A 488 19.12 31.73 -0.13
C LYS A 488 18.03 32.68 0.36
N GLU A 489 17.01 32.90 -0.47
CA GLU A 489 15.90 33.80 -0.15
C GLU A 489 14.79 33.13 0.69
N ASN A 490 14.82 31.79 0.79
CA ASN A 490 13.83 30.96 1.48
C ASN A 490 12.40 31.22 0.96
N LYS A 491 12.28 31.29 -0.38
CA LYS A 491 11.04 31.57 -1.12
C LYS A 491 10.91 30.62 -2.30
N TYR A 492 9.69 30.41 -2.77
CA TYR A 492 9.43 29.61 -3.96
C TYR A 492 8.46 30.29 -4.92
N GLU A 493 8.63 29.95 -6.19
CA GLU A 493 7.72 30.30 -7.28
C GLU A 493 7.04 29.02 -7.79
N VAL A 494 5.79 29.14 -8.24
CA VAL A 494 5.00 28.00 -8.74
C VAL A 494 4.46 28.33 -10.12
N TYR A 495 4.68 27.41 -11.06
CA TYR A 495 4.17 27.42 -12.42
C TYR A 495 3.19 26.26 -12.54
N GLU A 496 1.89 26.53 -12.38
CA GLU A 496 0.83 25.53 -12.45
C GLU A 496 0.65 24.98 -13.87
N ASN A 497 0.24 23.71 -14.00
CA ASN A 497 -0.03 23.08 -15.29
C ASN A 497 1.11 23.27 -16.31
N TYR A 498 2.36 23.16 -15.82
CA TYR A 498 3.56 23.64 -16.53
C TYR A 498 3.73 22.99 -17.90
N ILE A 499 3.49 21.67 -17.97
CA ILE A 499 3.21 20.99 -19.23
C ILE A 499 1.72 20.65 -19.27
N TYR A 500 1.02 21.19 -20.27
CA TYR A 500 -0.43 21.15 -20.37
C TYR A 500 -1.01 19.74 -20.13
N ASN A 501 -1.76 19.58 -19.05
CA ASN A 501 -2.46 18.37 -18.60
C ASN A 501 -1.54 17.14 -18.51
N GLN A 502 -0.28 17.32 -18.12
CA GLN A 502 0.67 16.23 -17.86
C GLN A 502 1.34 16.45 -16.51
N SER A 503 1.75 15.37 -15.85
CA SER A 503 2.48 15.44 -14.56
C SER A 503 3.98 15.51 -14.79
N LEU A 504 4.72 16.13 -13.86
CA LEU A 504 6.19 16.22 -13.94
C LEU A 504 6.81 15.15 -13.03
N VAL A 505 7.46 14.15 -13.62
CA VAL A 505 7.76 12.88 -12.91
C VAL A 505 9.24 12.52 -12.84
N SER A 506 10.11 13.26 -13.54
CA SER A 506 11.56 13.11 -13.41
C SER A 506 12.27 14.43 -13.72
N PHE A 507 13.35 14.72 -12.99
CA PHE A 507 14.23 15.86 -13.25
C PHE A 507 15.70 15.48 -13.11
N VAL A 508 16.54 16.10 -13.93
CA VAL A 508 18.01 16.10 -13.75
C VAL A 508 18.58 17.45 -14.18
N THR A 509 19.66 17.89 -13.52
CA THR A 509 20.36 19.13 -13.90
C THR A 509 21.58 18.83 -14.76
N HIS A 510 21.78 19.63 -15.82
CA HIS A 510 22.96 19.51 -16.66
C HIS A 510 23.25 20.81 -17.41
N ASN A 511 24.51 21.27 -17.40
CA ASN A 511 24.97 22.45 -18.14
C ASN A 511 24.08 23.70 -18.02
N GLY A 512 23.57 23.97 -16.81
CA GLY A 512 22.73 25.14 -16.51
C GLY A 512 21.26 25.00 -16.93
N TYR A 513 20.86 23.85 -17.44
CA TYR A 513 19.47 23.48 -17.70
C TYR A 513 18.96 22.51 -16.63
N VAL A 514 17.64 22.53 -16.44
CA VAL A 514 16.89 21.43 -15.83
C VAL A 514 16.23 20.67 -16.97
N TYR A 515 16.53 19.39 -17.08
CA TYR A 515 15.85 18.47 -17.98
C TYR A 515 14.74 17.77 -17.21
N GLY A 516 13.61 17.53 -17.86
CA GLY A 516 12.45 16.91 -17.24
C GLY A 516 11.70 15.96 -18.16
N GLY A 517 11.13 14.93 -17.54
CA GLY A 517 10.20 13.99 -18.17
C GLY A 517 8.82 14.11 -17.54
N THR A 518 7.79 13.92 -18.37
CA THR A 518 6.40 13.97 -17.91
C THR A 518 5.73 12.60 -17.94
N SER A 519 4.55 12.53 -17.32
CA SER A 519 3.57 11.47 -17.53
C SER A 519 2.30 12.05 -18.16
N ILE A 520 1.67 11.29 -19.06
CA ILE A 520 0.35 11.61 -19.63
C ILE A 520 -0.78 11.55 -18.60
N HIS A 521 -0.54 10.94 -17.43
CA HIS A 521 -1.51 10.83 -16.36
C HIS A 521 -1.48 12.06 -15.47
N ALA A 522 -2.63 12.73 -15.31
CA ALA A 522 -2.84 13.80 -14.37
C ALA A 522 -4.32 13.87 -14.00
N ASN A 523 -4.65 14.07 -12.72
CA ASN A 523 -6.02 14.29 -12.27
C ASN A 523 -7.02 13.19 -12.69
N TYR A 524 -6.60 11.92 -12.57
CA TYR A 524 -7.32 10.73 -13.07
C TYR A 524 -7.71 10.77 -14.56
N LYS A 525 -7.09 11.66 -15.34
CA LYS A 525 -7.25 11.75 -16.79
C LYS A 525 -5.96 11.33 -17.49
N VAL A 526 -6.13 10.93 -18.74
CA VAL A 526 -5.05 10.56 -19.65
C VAL A 526 -4.99 11.61 -20.75
N ASN A 527 -3.83 12.22 -20.94
CA ASN A 527 -3.59 13.14 -22.03
C ASN A 527 -3.46 12.38 -23.35
N GLU A 528 -4.12 12.86 -24.41
CA GLU A 528 -4.02 12.27 -25.75
C GLU A 528 -2.63 12.45 -26.38
N ARG A 529 -1.87 13.44 -25.91
CA ARG A 529 -0.48 13.66 -26.35
C ARG A 529 0.45 12.84 -25.48
N GLY A 530 1.39 12.13 -26.12
CA GLY A 530 2.46 11.41 -25.42
C GLY A 530 3.29 12.30 -24.49
N ALA A 531 3.99 11.65 -23.56
CA ALA A 531 4.90 12.28 -22.62
C ALA A 531 5.94 13.14 -23.33
N ARG A 532 6.43 14.15 -22.61
CA ARG A 532 7.36 15.17 -23.10
C ARG A 532 8.68 15.03 -22.37
N PHE A 533 9.75 14.86 -23.15
CA PHE A 533 11.08 15.16 -22.69
C PHE A 533 11.33 16.64 -22.98
N PHE A 534 11.69 17.41 -21.96
CA PHE A 534 11.84 18.84 -22.08
C PHE A 534 13.02 19.35 -21.27
N ARG A 535 13.38 20.61 -21.50
CA ARG A 535 14.31 21.34 -20.65
C ARG A 535 13.92 22.80 -20.51
N PHE A 536 14.42 23.46 -19.48
CA PHE A 536 14.30 24.90 -19.32
C PHE A 536 15.54 25.44 -18.61
N ARG A 537 15.78 26.75 -18.73
CA ARG A 537 16.82 27.42 -17.96
C ARG A 537 16.22 28.02 -16.68
N PRO A 538 16.87 27.91 -15.51
CA PRO A 538 16.38 28.50 -14.27
C PRO A 538 16.22 30.02 -14.26
N ASP A 539 16.89 30.73 -15.17
CA ASP A 539 16.77 32.19 -15.34
C ASP A 539 15.56 32.58 -16.21
N ASN A 540 14.93 31.62 -16.89
CA ASN A 540 13.75 31.82 -17.71
C ASN A 540 12.87 30.56 -17.74
N PRO A 541 12.29 30.17 -16.59
CA PRO A 541 11.59 28.91 -16.44
C PRO A 541 10.34 28.80 -17.33
N GLU A 542 9.67 29.90 -17.70
CA GLU A 542 8.49 29.84 -18.56
C GLU A 542 8.76 29.34 -19.99
N LYS A 543 10.03 29.40 -20.44
CA LYS A 543 10.42 28.98 -21.80
C LYS A 543 10.98 27.56 -21.81
N SER A 544 10.09 26.58 -21.65
CA SER A 544 10.44 25.17 -21.86
C SER A 544 10.68 24.85 -23.34
N GLU A 545 11.65 23.97 -23.60
CA GLU A 545 11.99 23.45 -24.92
C GLU A 545 11.71 21.94 -24.96
N TYR A 546 10.96 21.45 -25.94
CA TYR A 546 10.71 20.02 -26.12
C TYR A 546 11.79 19.35 -26.95
N ILE A 547 12.29 18.23 -26.44
CA ILE A 547 13.22 17.34 -27.11
C ILE A 547 12.40 16.14 -27.59
N HIS A 548 12.35 15.95 -28.90
CA HIS A 548 11.52 14.91 -29.50
C HIS A 548 12.27 13.58 -29.49
N LEU A 549 11.77 12.61 -28.72
CA LEU A 549 12.23 11.23 -28.79
C LEU A 549 11.71 10.58 -30.09
N PRO A 550 12.43 9.62 -30.69
CA PRO A 550 12.01 8.91 -31.90
C PRO A 550 10.93 7.85 -31.62
N MET A 551 10.12 8.05 -30.59
CA MET A 551 9.06 7.15 -30.13
C MET A 551 8.03 7.92 -29.28
N ASN A 552 6.84 7.35 -29.16
CA ASN A 552 5.84 7.81 -28.19
C ASN A 552 6.00 7.03 -26.89
N ALA A 553 5.77 7.70 -25.76
CA ALA A 553 5.73 7.09 -24.44
C ALA A 553 4.59 7.68 -23.61
N SER A 554 4.08 6.90 -22.66
CA SER A 554 3.11 7.33 -21.65
C SER A 554 3.78 8.09 -20.51
N MET A 555 5.03 7.74 -20.18
CA MET A 555 5.82 8.41 -19.17
C MET A 555 7.31 8.41 -19.49
N ILE A 556 8.01 9.45 -19.04
CA ILE A 556 9.46 9.58 -19.13
C ILE A 556 10.02 9.72 -17.71
N THR A 557 10.55 8.61 -17.20
CA THR A 557 10.96 8.40 -15.81
C THR A 557 12.48 8.28 -15.70
N SER A 558 12.98 8.39 -14.46
CA SER A 558 14.38 8.16 -14.08
C SER A 558 15.43 8.81 -15.00
N LEU A 559 15.45 10.14 -15.07
CA LEU A 559 16.52 10.86 -15.76
C LEU A 559 17.83 10.85 -14.94
N MET A 560 18.96 10.62 -15.60
CA MET A 560 20.28 10.81 -15.01
C MET A 560 21.27 11.37 -16.05
N VAL A 561 22.42 11.87 -15.57
CA VAL A 561 23.54 12.28 -16.44
C VAL A 561 24.74 11.40 -16.11
N ASP A 562 25.32 10.77 -17.13
CA ASP A 562 26.52 9.97 -16.96
C ASP A 562 27.80 10.83 -16.94
N LYS A 563 28.94 10.21 -16.60
CA LYS A 563 30.26 10.86 -16.59
C LYS A 563 30.71 11.45 -17.94
N ASN A 564 30.07 11.06 -19.05
CA ASN A 564 30.36 11.54 -20.40
C ASN A 564 29.42 12.70 -20.80
N ASN A 565 28.64 13.24 -19.87
CA ASN A 565 27.65 14.31 -20.10
C ASN A 565 26.49 13.88 -21.02
N ILE A 566 26.21 12.59 -21.09
CA ILE A 566 25.04 12.05 -21.79
C ILE A 566 23.89 11.95 -20.81
N ILE A 567 22.71 12.41 -21.25
CA ILE A 567 21.48 12.30 -20.46
C ILE A 567 20.81 10.98 -20.81
N TRP A 568 20.56 10.17 -19.80
CA TRP A 568 19.84 8.90 -19.93
C TRP A 568 18.45 9.01 -19.31
N GLY A 569 17.53 8.19 -19.79
CA GLY A 569 16.20 8.07 -19.19
C GLY A 569 15.47 6.81 -19.60
N MET A 570 14.40 6.53 -18.88
CA MET A 570 13.42 5.51 -19.24
C MET A 570 12.19 6.19 -19.82
N ALA A 571 11.72 5.71 -20.97
CA ALA A 571 10.49 6.14 -21.59
C ALA A 571 9.63 4.89 -21.80
N ASP A 572 8.63 4.73 -20.94
CA ASP A 572 7.96 3.45 -20.71
C ASP A 572 8.99 2.31 -20.50
N GLY A 573 8.94 1.26 -21.31
CA GLY A 573 9.86 0.12 -21.30
C GLY A 573 11.13 0.29 -22.14
N THR A 574 11.42 1.51 -22.60
CA THR A 574 12.53 1.80 -23.51
C THR A 574 13.59 2.68 -22.86
N LEU A 575 14.83 2.19 -22.82
CA LEU A 575 15.99 2.97 -22.42
C LEU A 575 16.36 3.94 -23.54
N PHE A 576 16.64 5.20 -23.22
CA PHE A 576 17.19 6.16 -24.18
C PHE A 576 18.40 6.91 -23.63
N SER A 577 19.22 7.38 -24.55
CA SER A 577 20.30 8.34 -24.29
C SER A 577 20.15 9.55 -25.19
N TYR A 578 20.53 10.72 -24.70
CA TYR A 578 20.50 12.00 -25.38
C TYR A 578 21.82 12.74 -25.14
N ASN A 579 22.54 13.02 -26.23
CA ASN A 579 23.71 13.87 -26.19
C ASN A 579 23.30 15.34 -26.36
N PRO A 580 23.47 16.21 -25.35
CA PRO A 580 23.04 17.61 -25.44
C PRO A 580 23.85 18.45 -26.44
N ASP A 581 25.08 18.05 -26.77
CA ASP A 581 25.97 18.76 -27.67
C ASP A 581 25.68 18.41 -29.14
N THR A 582 25.55 17.11 -29.45
CA THR A 582 25.30 16.63 -30.82
C THR A 582 23.81 16.55 -31.15
N LYS A 583 22.94 16.57 -30.13
CA LYS A 583 21.50 16.31 -30.20
C LYS A 583 21.14 14.90 -30.68
N GLU A 584 22.11 13.97 -30.67
CA GLU A 584 21.88 12.57 -30.99
C GLU A 584 21.02 11.90 -29.92
N ILE A 585 20.05 11.10 -30.36
CA ILE A 585 19.22 10.26 -29.49
C ILE A 585 19.40 8.80 -29.93
N LYS A 586 19.64 7.92 -28.96
CA LYS A 586 19.63 6.46 -29.16
C LYS A 586 18.60 5.83 -28.24
N THR A 587 17.96 4.76 -28.68
CA THR A 587 16.91 4.07 -27.94
C THR A 587 17.10 2.56 -28.02
N GLN A 588 16.78 1.85 -26.95
CA GLN A 588 16.76 0.39 -26.90
C GLN A 588 15.55 -0.06 -26.10
N GLN A 589 14.63 -0.77 -26.77
CA GLN A 589 13.45 -1.32 -26.12
C GLN A 589 13.83 -2.54 -25.29
N ILE A 590 13.39 -2.55 -24.04
CA ILE A 590 13.60 -3.65 -23.08
C ILE A 590 12.28 -4.39 -22.86
N LEU A 591 11.17 -3.65 -22.75
CA LEU A 591 9.82 -4.18 -22.58
C LEU A 591 8.83 -3.55 -23.57
N ASP A 592 7.87 -4.37 -24.01
CA ASP A 592 6.78 -3.93 -24.89
C ASP A 592 5.66 -3.22 -24.13
N LEU A 593 5.35 -3.70 -22.93
CA LEU A 593 4.27 -3.23 -22.09
C LEU A 593 4.81 -2.87 -20.71
N VAL A 594 4.30 -1.77 -20.17
CA VAL A 594 4.58 -1.30 -18.81
C VAL A 594 3.28 -0.94 -18.11
N SER A 595 3.36 -0.85 -16.79
CA SER A 595 2.27 -0.44 -15.92
C SER A 595 2.60 0.88 -15.23
N GLY A 596 1.74 1.32 -14.33
CA GLY A 596 1.97 2.52 -13.53
C GLY A 596 1.48 3.82 -14.16
N ARG A 597 1.62 4.91 -13.40
CA ARG A 597 1.17 6.25 -13.80
C ARG A 597 2.28 7.29 -13.82
N PHE A 598 3.31 7.16 -12.99
CA PHE A 598 4.39 8.15 -12.88
C PHE A 598 5.73 7.54 -12.45
N HIS A 599 5.77 6.24 -12.19
CA HIS A 599 6.96 5.51 -11.80
C HIS A 599 6.84 4.07 -12.32
N ASN A 600 7.85 3.62 -13.08
CA ASN A 600 7.89 2.29 -13.69
C ASN A 600 9.32 1.76 -13.89
N GLY A 601 10.34 2.59 -13.65
CA GLY A 601 11.73 2.19 -13.77
C GLY A 601 12.70 3.17 -13.10
N LYS A 602 13.92 2.67 -12.87
CA LYS A 602 15.05 3.37 -12.27
C LYS A 602 16.30 3.02 -13.04
N ILE A 603 17.17 3.99 -13.31
CA ILE A 603 18.49 3.78 -13.90
C ILE A 603 19.57 4.51 -13.11
N ILE A 604 20.76 3.94 -13.08
CA ILE A 604 21.97 4.51 -12.48
C ILE A 604 23.19 4.23 -13.37
N GLU A 605 24.21 5.10 -13.30
CA GLU A 605 25.54 4.75 -13.80
C GLU A 605 26.28 3.99 -12.69
N GLY A 606 26.76 2.79 -13.03
CA GLY A 606 27.55 1.97 -12.13
C GLY A 606 28.99 2.45 -11.99
N LEU A 607 29.68 2.02 -10.94
CA LEU A 607 31.11 2.30 -10.74
C LEU A 607 32.00 1.76 -11.89
N ASP A 608 31.54 0.72 -12.61
CA ASP A 608 32.21 0.18 -13.80
C ASP A 608 31.94 1.01 -15.08
N GLY A 609 31.07 2.02 -15.00
CA GLY A 609 30.63 2.86 -16.12
C GLY A 609 29.50 2.27 -16.97
N SER A 610 28.97 1.10 -16.61
CA SER A 610 27.78 0.55 -17.25
C SER A 610 26.51 1.25 -16.76
N ILE A 611 25.44 1.17 -17.54
CA ILE A 611 24.13 1.66 -17.13
C ILE A 611 23.35 0.49 -16.53
N TYR A 612 22.98 0.59 -15.27
CA TYR A 612 22.12 -0.41 -14.62
C TYR A 612 20.72 0.15 -14.48
N GLY A 613 19.72 -0.71 -14.55
CA GLY A 613 18.36 -0.27 -14.30
C GLY A 613 17.39 -1.38 -13.92
N THR A 614 16.28 -0.95 -13.33
CA THR A 614 15.10 -1.78 -13.10
C THR A 614 13.93 -1.26 -13.92
N VAL A 615 13.12 -2.16 -14.49
CA VAL A 615 11.85 -1.80 -15.14
C VAL A 615 10.87 -2.98 -15.03
N GLU A 616 9.68 -2.74 -14.47
CA GLU A 616 8.64 -3.77 -14.21
C GLU A 616 9.21 -5.07 -13.57
N GLY A 617 10.06 -4.93 -12.56
CA GLY A 617 10.66 -6.07 -11.86
C GLY A 617 11.92 -6.66 -12.50
N LYS A 618 12.25 -6.32 -13.76
CA LYS A 618 13.49 -6.79 -14.40
C LYS A 618 14.67 -5.92 -13.99
N LEU A 619 15.79 -6.53 -13.60
CA LEU A 619 17.09 -5.88 -13.45
C LEU A 619 17.93 -6.10 -14.71
N PHE A 620 18.47 -5.03 -15.28
CA PHE A 620 19.31 -5.09 -16.47
C PHE A 620 20.59 -4.28 -16.33
N LYS A 621 21.57 -4.63 -17.17
CA LYS A 621 22.80 -3.89 -17.40
C LYS A 621 22.90 -3.56 -18.89
N ALA A 622 23.23 -2.32 -19.22
CA ALA A 622 23.37 -1.84 -20.58
C ALA A 622 24.74 -1.18 -20.82
N ASP A 623 25.28 -1.41 -22.01
CA ASP A 623 26.52 -0.78 -22.48
C ASP A 623 26.23 0.69 -22.86
N PRO A 624 26.96 1.68 -22.30
CA PRO A 624 26.67 3.10 -22.49
C PRO A 624 26.96 3.59 -23.93
N LYS A 625 27.70 2.84 -24.74
CA LYS A 625 28.06 3.25 -26.12
C LYS A 625 27.06 2.73 -27.14
N THR A 626 26.62 1.48 -26.94
CA THR A 626 25.82 0.72 -27.90
C THR A 626 24.35 0.58 -27.49
N LEU A 627 24.02 0.80 -26.22
CA LEU A 627 22.74 0.52 -25.58
C LEU A 627 22.37 -0.97 -25.52
N TYR A 628 23.23 -1.87 -26.03
CA TYR A 628 23.00 -3.30 -25.87
C TYR A 628 22.87 -3.62 -24.38
N TYR A 629 21.85 -4.41 -24.03
CA TYR A 629 21.57 -4.76 -22.65
C TYR A 629 21.54 -6.28 -22.45
N GLU A 630 21.85 -6.68 -21.23
CA GLU A 630 21.62 -8.01 -20.69
C GLU A 630 20.73 -7.94 -19.46
N VAL A 631 19.88 -8.95 -19.28
CA VAL A 631 19.05 -9.10 -18.09
C VAL A 631 19.84 -9.83 -17.03
N LEU A 632 20.00 -9.20 -15.87
CA LEU A 632 20.66 -9.78 -14.70
C LEU A 632 19.68 -10.54 -13.81
N LYS A 633 18.42 -10.08 -13.75
CA LYS A 633 17.32 -10.74 -13.04
C LYS A 633 16.00 -10.49 -13.78
N GLU A 634 15.21 -11.54 -13.97
CA GLU A 634 13.98 -11.52 -14.78
C GLU A 634 12.77 -10.91 -14.07
N ASP A 635 12.76 -10.87 -12.74
CA ASP A 635 11.63 -10.41 -11.93
C ASP A 635 12.07 -9.93 -10.53
N GLY A 636 11.15 -9.32 -9.79
CA GLY A 636 11.35 -9.01 -8.37
C GLY A 636 12.39 -7.93 -8.06
N ALA A 637 12.88 -7.19 -9.04
CA ALA A 637 13.79 -6.06 -8.83
C ALA A 637 13.11 -4.72 -9.15
N TYR A 638 12.81 -3.94 -8.10
CA TYR A 638 12.20 -2.63 -8.22
C TYR A 638 13.03 -1.56 -7.51
N ASP A 639 13.10 -0.37 -8.10
CA ASP A 639 14.06 0.68 -7.72
C ASP A 639 15.51 0.17 -7.70
N LEU A 640 16.49 1.07 -7.62
CA LEU A 640 17.88 0.68 -7.76
C LEU A 640 18.83 1.71 -7.18
N VAL A 641 19.75 1.24 -6.35
CA VAL A 641 20.95 1.97 -5.94
C VAL A 641 22.18 1.06 -5.99
N GLN A 642 23.37 1.65 -5.86
CA GLN A 642 24.63 0.91 -5.82
C GLN A 642 25.50 1.43 -4.68
N ASP A 643 26.12 0.53 -3.94
CA ASP A 643 27.04 0.87 -2.86
C ASP A 643 28.47 1.19 -3.35
N PHE A 644 29.37 1.49 -2.40
CA PHE A 644 30.78 1.82 -2.66
C PHE A 644 31.63 0.64 -3.15
N LYS A 645 31.17 -0.62 -3.01
CA LYS A 645 31.83 -1.83 -3.50
C LYS A 645 31.40 -2.20 -4.91
N GLY A 646 30.31 -1.60 -5.39
CA GLY A 646 29.71 -1.87 -6.69
C GLY A 646 28.49 -2.80 -6.61
N ASP A 647 28.09 -3.24 -5.43
CA ASP A 647 26.95 -4.14 -5.27
C ASP A 647 25.65 -3.34 -5.48
N LEU A 648 24.70 -3.95 -6.19
CA LEU A 648 23.42 -3.32 -6.52
C LEU A 648 22.39 -3.66 -5.45
N TYR A 649 21.55 -2.71 -5.08
CA TYR A 649 20.47 -2.92 -4.13
C TYR A 649 19.15 -2.54 -4.77
N PHE A 650 18.18 -3.43 -4.67
CA PHE A 650 16.83 -3.27 -5.17
C PHE A 650 15.84 -3.70 -4.09
N ARG A 651 14.59 -3.26 -4.21
CA ARG A 651 13.51 -3.71 -3.33
C ARG A 651 12.62 -4.73 -4.01
N ASN A 652 12.04 -5.62 -3.21
CA ASN A 652 10.90 -6.43 -3.58
C ASN A 652 9.94 -6.46 -2.40
N GLN A 653 8.71 -5.96 -2.57
CA GLN A 653 7.76 -5.80 -1.46
C GLN A 653 8.41 -5.08 -0.26
N ALA A 654 8.38 -5.66 0.95
CA ALA A 654 8.98 -5.10 2.15
C ALA A 654 10.49 -5.31 2.26
N ASP A 655 11.09 -6.10 1.36
CA ASP A 655 12.45 -6.57 1.50
C ASP A 655 13.45 -5.78 0.67
N LEU A 656 14.61 -5.52 1.28
CA LEU A 656 15.81 -5.10 0.59
C LEU A 656 16.59 -6.32 0.12
N TRP A 657 17.03 -6.28 -1.13
CA TRP A 657 17.88 -7.30 -1.73
C TRP A 657 19.19 -6.69 -2.20
N MET A 658 20.26 -7.46 -2.14
CA MET A 658 21.57 -7.10 -2.69
C MET A 658 21.91 -8.05 -3.84
N TYR A 659 22.44 -7.53 -4.94
CA TYR A 659 22.96 -8.29 -6.07
C TYR A 659 24.46 -8.03 -6.20
N SER A 660 25.28 -9.06 -5.93
CA SER A 660 26.73 -8.97 -6.08
C SER A 660 27.12 -9.02 -7.55
N LEU A 661 27.82 -7.98 -8.02
CA LEU A 661 28.40 -7.97 -9.37
C LEU A 661 29.70 -8.76 -9.47
N LYS A 662 30.25 -9.22 -8.35
CA LYS A 662 31.41 -10.12 -8.32
C LYS A 662 30.91 -11.57 -8.39
N GLU A 663 31.65 -12.42 -9.11
CA GLU A 663 31.40 -13.86 -9.07
C GLU A 663 31.45 -14.35 -7.63
N PRO A 664 30.54 -15.24 -7.21
CA PRO A 664 30.63 -15.88 -5.89
C PRO A 664 32.00 -16.55 -5.81
N GLU A 665 32.76 -16.29 -4.74
CA GLU A 665 33.97 -17.09 -4.52
C GLU A 665 33.53 -18.55 -4.39
N GLU A 666 33.88 -19.39 -5.39
CA GLU A 666 33.73 -20.83 -5.26
C GLU A 666 34.44 -21.23 -3.96
N ASN A 667 33.69 -21.76 -3.00
CA ASN A 667 34.25 -22.33 -1.78
C ASN A 667 35.28 -23.40 -2.20
N GLN A 668 36.55 -23.02 -2.27
CA GLN A 668 37.69 -23.91 -2.40
C GLN A 668 37.93 -24.60 -1.06
N ASN A 669 36.98 -25.40 -0.62
CA ASN A 669 37.18 -26.40 0.42
C ASN A 669 36.58 -27.71 -0.08
N LYS A 670 37.44 -28.49 -0.74
CA LYS A 670 37.28 -29.94 -0.92
C LYS A 670 37.63 -30.67 0.35
#